data_AF-A0A5J5K650-F1
#
_entry.id   AF-A0A5J5K650-F1
#
_cell.length_a   1.000
_cell.length_b   1.000
_cell.length_c   1.000
_cell.angle_alpha   90.00
_cell.angle_beta   90.00
_cell.angle_gamma   90.00
#
_symmetry.space_group_name_H-M   'P 1'
#
loop_
_entity.id
_entity.type
_entity.pdbx_description
1 polymer ?
#
loop_
_entity_poly.entity_id
_entity_poly.type
_entity_poly.pdbx_seq_one_letter_code
_entity_poly.pdbx_strand_id
1 'polypeptide(L)'
;MTNRSSSALPSLKPLAKSDPSRVGKYRLVGRLGTGGMGVVYAGVDRSGRRAAVKLIHNVLAADEEFRARFTREVAILGRIEGACVARVLGADTAAERPWLATEYIPGPTLEDHIQNHGRITSDWLFGLAAGLAEAIVAIHQAGVVHRDLKPSNVILSPDGPRVVDFGISRALDHTAMTRTGLVIGSPGWISPEEYRGEEAGPAADVYSWALLVAHAATGRLPYGTGRPEVLALKVLNNRVDTSTIPHQLGDLVNTALSKNPFERPTAVDVLDGVVEAWRAYDGETASSGVNPVGEVTARLTRTWVMPDHATATWPAKGSPVVVSAYRHWDIAAVISATALIATVVVSQANNDRAAPARKTAEIGVDAGASSPTTAMTTGKTNGTESSAIPQEGTSKPCAPFTVAVNGWVGSEANAALIEYVAGKYLGCRVVKKYMNEERSWQQLDAGKVDAILENWAHPDLKEKYIHQRKTVVSAGLTGTKGVIGWYVPAWMAAKYPDITNWRNLNKYAPLFRSRKSGNQGQLLEGDPSFISNDRALIKNLKLDYKMVYSGSEAALVEAFRKAEKEKTPLLGWFYEPMWLFAELDLVKINLPAHTAGCDYDPAEVACDYPRYQLDKIVSKKFARSGSPAYTLIKKFTWSNNDQNLVASYIVVDKMTPADAAAKWVETNSDKVKEWLPLNA
;
A
#
# COMPACT_ATOMS: atom_id res chain seq x y z
N MET A 1 47.38 -23.14 -25.24
CA MET A 1 47.48 -22.18 -24.11
C MET A 1 46.40 -21.13 -24.29
N THR A 2 45.58 -20.86 -23.28
CA THR A 2 44.40 -19.98 -23.38
C THR A 2 44.71 -18.58 -22.84
N ASN A 3 44.50 -17.56 -23.67
CA ASN A 3 44.71 -16.16 -23.27
C ASN A 3 43.47 -15.65 -22.53
N ARG A 4 43.50 -15.58 -21.20
CA ARG A 4 42.42 -14.97 -20.40
C ARG A 4 42.48 -13.44 -20.52
N SER A 5 41.58 -12.87 -21.32
CA SER A 5 41.39 -11.41 -21.33
C SER A 5 40.93 -10.92 -19.96
N SER A 6 41.58 -9.90 -19.43
CA SER A 6 41.22 -9.28 -18.15
C SER A 6 39.98 -8.40 -18.34
N SER A 7 38.84 -8.83 -17.79
CA SER A 7 37.62 -8.01 -17.74
C SER A 7 37.81 -6.89 -16.72
N ALA A 8 37.85 -5.65 -17.20
CA ALA A 8 37.95 -4.48 -16.34
C ALA A 8 36.73 -4.38 -15.40
N LEU A 9 36.96 -3.97 -14.16
CA LEU A 9 35.91 -3.73 -13.16
C LEU A 9 34.90 -2.69 -13.70
N PRO A 10 33.58 -2.83 -13.45
CA PRO A 10 32.60 -1.80 -13.79
C PRO A 10 32.87 -0.54 -12.96
N SER A 11 33.55 0.42 -13.57
CA SER A 11 33.90 1.69 -12.94
C SER A 11 32.69 2.63 -12.89
N LEU A 12 32.60 3.43 -11.84
CA LEU A 12 31.59 4.48 -11.74
C LEU A 12 31.72 5.44 -12.92
N LYS A 13 30.61 5.79 -13.57
CA LYS A 13 30.59 6.82 -14.62
C LYS A 13 31.10 8.14 -13.99
N PRO A 14 32.10 8.82 -14.56
CA PRO A 14 32.61 10.06 -13.99
C PRO A 14 31.53 11.13 -13.84
N LEU A 15 31.73 12.05 -12.87
CA LEU A 15 30.92 13.26 -12.77
C LEU A 15 31.19 14.16 -13.98
N ALA A 16 30.13 14.76 -14.54
CA ALA A 16 30.26 15.80 -15.55
C ALA A 16 30.65 17.14 -14.92
N LYS A 17 31.17 18.08 -15.72
CA LYS A 17 31.53 19.44 -15.25
C LYS A 17 30.34 20.23 -14.67
N SER A 18 29.11 19.85 -15.01
CA SER A 18 27.85 20.41 -14.51
C SER A 18 27.40 19.87 -13.14
N ASP A 19 28.03 18.80 -12.66
CA ASP A 19 27.52 18.05 -11.52
C ASP A 19 28.01 18.66 -10.21
N PRO A 20 27.18 18.69 -9.15
CA PRO A 20 27.64 19.14 -7.85
C PRO A 20 28.71 18.20 -7.29
N SER A 21 29.76 18.75 -6.68
CA SER A 21 30.79 17.94 -5.99
C SER A 21 30.29 17.38 -4.64
N ARG A 22 29.21 17.95 -4.10
CA ARG A 22 28.55 17.56 -2.85
C ARG A 22 27.04 17.75 -2.93
N VAL A 23 26.30 16.86 -2.26
CA VAL A 23 24.85 16.98 -2.02
C VAL A 23 24.61 16.62 -0.56
N GLY A 24 24.04 17.56 0.21
CA GLY A 24 23.93 17.43 1.67
C GLY A 24 25.26 17.09 2.33
N LYS A 25 25.28 16.06 3.18
CA LYS A 25 26.49 15.56 3.87
C LYS A 25 27.45 14.75 2.97
N TYR A 26 27.04 14.40 1.75
CA TYR A 26 27.76 13.48 0.86
C TYR A 26 28.67 14.22 -0.12
N ARG A 27 29.91 13.77 -0.27
CA ARG A 27 30.80 14.08 -1.40
C ARG A 27 30.51 13.10 -2.52
N LEU A 28 30.22 13.59 -3.71
CA LEU A 28 29.92 12.73 -4.85
C LEU A 28 31.24 12.23 -5.49
N VAL A 29 31.23 10.99 -5.96
CA VAL A 29 32.40 10.29 -6.53
C VAL A 29 32.15 9.68 -7.91
N GLY A 30 30.91 9.75 -8.41
CA GLY A 30 30.51 9.31 -9.74
C GLY A 30 28.99 9.29 -9.91
N ARG A 31 28.51 9.03 -11.12
CA ARG A 31 27.11 8.76 -11.44
C ARG A 31 26.85 7.25 -11.39
N LEU A 32 25.72 6.88 -10.80
CA LEU A 32 25.16 5.53 -10.85
C LEU A 32 24.13 5.42 -11.99
N GLY A 33 23.24 6.39 -12.11
CA GLY A 33 22.21 6.42 -13.16
C GLY A 33 21.60 7.81 -13.39
N THR A 34 20.79 7.93 -14.43
CA THR A 34 20.01 9.13 -14.75
C THR A 34 18.64 8.69 -15.26
N GLY A 35 17.57 9.31 -14.77
CA GLY A 35 16.20 9.02 -15.19
C GLY A 35 15.34 10.29 -15.24
N GLY A 36 14.04 10.13 -15.51
CA GLY A 36 13.10 11.25 -15.66
C GLY A 36 12.97 12.14 -14.41
N MET A 37 13.13 11.58 -13.21
CA MET A 37 13.09 12.34 -11.95
C MET A 37 14.38 13.14 -11.67
N GLY A 38 15.54 12.67 -12.10
CA GLY A 38 16.82 13.18 -11.59
C GLY A 38 18.04 12.35 -11.97
N VAL A 39 19.16 12.65 -11.30
CA VAL A 39 20.42 11.90 -11.42
C VAL A 39 20.72 11.20 -10.09
N VAL A 40 21.11 9.93 -10.14
CA VAL A 40 21.53 9.14 -8.98
C VAL A 40 23.05 9.07 -8.96
N TYR A 41 23.66 9.53 -7.87
CA TYR A 41 25.11 9.64 -7.70
C TYR A 41 25.63 8.68 -6.63
N ALA A 42 26.86 8.20 -6.82
CA ALA A 42 27.63 7.56 -5.76
C ALA A 42 28.13 8.65 -4.79
N GLY A 43 27.68 8.62 -3.53
CA GLY A 43 28.00 9.62 -2.51
C GLY A 43 28.66 9.03 -1.26
N VAL A 44 29.69 9.69 -0.75
CA VAL A 44 30.44 9.29 0.46
C VAL A 44 30.35 10.38 1.52
N ASP A 45 29.89 10.03 2.73
CA ASP A 45 29.83 10.99 3.85
C ASP A 45 31.19 11.17 4.57
N ARG A 46 31.23 11.94 5.67
CA ARG A 46 32.46 12.19 6.45
C ARG A 46 33.00 10.92 7.13
N SER A 47 32.13 9.99 7.55
CA SER A 47 32.52 8.71 8.15
C SER A 47 33.13 7.76 7.11
N GLY A 48 32.70 7.87 5.85
CA GLY A 48 33.05 6.95 4.76
C GLY A 48 31.89 6.07 4.31
N ARG A 49 30.70 6.23 4.90
CA ARG A 49 29.49 5.50 4.52
C ARG A 49 29.13 5.82 3.07
N ARG A 50 28.88 4.77 2.28
CA ARG A 50 28.47 4.84 0.87
C ARG A 50 26.95 4.98 0.78
N ALA A 51 26.49 5.84 -0.14
CA ALA A 51 25.08 6.13 -0.38
C ALA A 51 24.81 6.28 -1.89
N ALA A 52 23.60 5.90 -2.30
CA ALA A 52 23.04 6.30 -3.59
C ALA A 52 22.25 7.60 -3.36
N VAL A 53 22.72 8.71 -3.94
CA VAL A 53 22.17 10.05 -3.71
C VAL A 53 21.40 10.50 -4.96
N LYS A 54 20.08 10.43 -4.89
CA LYS A 54 19.14 10.86 -5.94
C LYS A 54 18.86 12.35 -5.79
N LEU A 55 19.28 13.13 -6.79
CA LEU A 55 19.10 14.58 -6.87
C LEU A 55 18.06 14.89 -7.95
N ILE A 56 16.98 15.58 -7.59
CA ILE A 56 15.86 15.88 -8.47
C ILE A 56 16.23 16.96 -9.50
N HIS A 57 15.74 16.81 -10.74
CA HIS A 57 15.94 17.80 -11.81
C HIS A 57 15.19 19.11 -11.51
N ASN A 58 15.78 20.25 -11.88
CA ASN A 58 15.25 21.60 -11.60
C ASN A 58 13.78 21.79 -12.02
N VAL A 59 13.35 21.18 -13.13
CA VAL A 59 11.97 21.30 -13.66
C VAL A 59 10.94 20.72 -12.69
N LEU A 60 11.24 19.59 -12.04
CA LEU A 60 10.38 18.98 -11.01
C LEU A 60 10.60 19.65 -9.64
N ALA A 61 11.82 20.11 -9.36
CA ALA A 61 12.14 20.84 -8.14
C ALA A 61 11.41 22.20 -8.01
N ALA A 62 10.90 22.74 -9.12
CA ALA A 62 10.11 23.98 -9.17
C ALA A 62 8.58 23.77 -9.06
N ASP A 63 8.08 22.54 -9.10
CA ASP A 63 6.66 22.21 -8.93
C ASP A 63 6.34 22.05 -7.43
N GLU A 64 5.58 22.97 -6.85
CA GLU A 64 5.19 22.94 -5.43
C GLU A 64 4.33 21.71 -5.07
N GLU A 65 3.47 21.23 -5.99
CA GLU A 65 2.65 20.04 -5.80
C GLU A 65 3.52 18.78 -5.81
N PHE A 66 4.56 18.73 -6.65
CA PHE A 66 5.63 17.73 -6.58
C PHE A 66 6.40 17.82 -5.25
N ARG A 67 6.88 19.00 -4.84
CA ARG A 67 7.63 19.17 -3.58
C ARG A 67 6.81 18.73 -2.35
N ALA A 68 5.52 19.05 -2.31
CA ALA A 68 4.61 18.67 -1.24
C ALA A 68 4.26 17.17 -1.22
N ARG A 69 4.34 16.47 -2.36
CA ARG A 69 4.32 14.99 -2.41
C ARG A 69 5.65 14.39 -1.98
N PHE A 70 6.75 14.80 -2.60
CA PHE A 70 8.11 14.34 -2.30
C PHE A 70 8.43 14.44 -0.80
N THR A 71 8.04 15.54 -0.15
CA THR A 71 8.17 15.71 1.31
C THR A 71 7.38 14.69 2.13
N ARG A 72 6.12 14.45 1.77
CA ARG A 72 5.27 13.46 2.47
C ARG A 72 5.78 12.05 2.28
N GLU A 73 6.13 11.68 1.05
CA GLU A 73 6.60 10.32 0.74
C GLU A 73 7.95 10.04 1.40
N VAL A 74 8.93 10.94 1.30
CA VAL A 74 10.22 10.81 1.99
C VAL A 74 10.06 10.63 3.51
N ALA A 75 9.09 11.31 4.14
CA ALA A 75 8.80 11.17 5.57
C ALA A 75 8.17 9.81 5.97
N ILE A 76 7.61 9.06 5.02
CA ILE A 76 7.11 7.69 5.21
C ILE A 76 8.20 6.67 4.84
N LEU A 77 8.93 6.88 3.73
CA LEU A 77 10.05 6.03 3.31
C LEU A 77 11.14 5.90 4.39
N GLY A 78 11.36 6.95 5.19
CA GLY A 78 12.25 6.92 6.35
C GLY A 78 11.78 6.02 7.52
N ARG A 79 10.63 5.36 7.41
CA ARG A 79 10.05 4.44 8.40
C ARG A 79 9.96 2.98 7.91
N ILE A 80 10.37 2.70 6.68
CA ILE A 80 10.31 1.34 6.12
C ILE A 80 11.47 0.52 6.67
N GLU A 81 11.13 -0.48 7.48
CA GLU A 81 12.07 -1.48 7.99
C GLU A 81 11.76 -2.83 7.29
N GLY A 82 12.68 -3.29 6.46
CA GLY A 82 12.60 -4.55 5.73
C GLY A 82 13.98 -4.99 5.27
N ALA A 83 14.22 -6.31 5.22
CA ALA A 83 15.54 -6.87 4.89
C ALA A 83 15.91 -6.64 3.42
N CYS A 84 14.93 -6.73 2.52
CA CYS A 84 15.10 -6.64 1.07
C CYS A 84 14.79 -5.24 0.52
N VAL A 85 14.78 -4.20 1.37
CA VAL A 85 14.53 -2.80 0.98
C VAL A 85 15.75 -1.94 1.30
N ALA A 86 16.20 -1.09 0.35
CA ALA A 86 17.33 -0.20 0.61
C ALA A 86 16.94 0.97 1.54
N ARG A 87 17.58 1.05 2.70
CA ARG A 87 17.21 2.02 3.77
C ARG A 87 17.56 3.46 3.40
N VAL A 88 16.73 4.39 3.86
CA VAL A 88 16.97 5.83 3.75
C VAL A 88 18.04 6.26 4.77
N LEU A 89 19.10 6.94 4.28
CA LEU A 89 20.20 7.48 5.10
C LEU A 89 20.08 9.00 5.36
N GLY A 90 19.07 9.63 4.77
CA GLY A 90 18.73 11.05 4.93
C GLY A 90 18.20 11.66 3.64
N ALA A 91 17.56 12.81 3.75
CA ALA A 91 17.02 13.57 2.63
C ALA A 91 16.97 15.06 2.98
N ASP A 92 16.75 15.89 1.96
CA ASP A 92 16.32 17.28 2.13
C ASP A 92 15.30 17.60 1.03
N THR A 93 14.08 17.96 1.42
CA THR A 93 12.99 18.32 0.50
C THR A 93 12.75 19.84 0.45
N ALA A 94 13.44 20.61 1.29
CA ALA A 94 13.41 22.06 1.34
C ALA A 94 14.53 22.70 0.49
N ALA A 95 15.63 21.98 0.24
CA ALA A 95 16.71 22.41 -0.67
C ALA A 95 16.20 22.88 -2.04
N GLU A 96 16.94 23.82 -2.66
CA GLU A 96 16.72 24.33 -4.02
C GLU A 96 16.43 23.18 -5.01
N ARG A 97 17.32 22.18 -5.01
CA ARG A 97 17.11 20.87 -5.63
C ARG A 97 16.91 19.82 -4.54
N PRO A 98 15.68 19.31 -4.35
CA PRO A 98 15.41 18.23 -3.40
C PRO A 98 16.29 16.99 -3.67
N TRP A 99 16.67 16.29 -2.61
CA TRP A 99 17.46 15.07 -2.71
C TRP A 99 17.08 14.03 -1.66
N LEU A 100 17.26 12.76 -2.03
CA LEU A 100 17.09 11.59 -1.18
C LEU A 100 18.38 10.76 -1.26
N ALA A 101 18.89 10.32 -0.12
CA ALA A 101 20.03 9.39 -0.05
C ALA A 101 19.59 8.07 0.58
N THR A 102 19.67 6.98 -0.18
CA THR A 102 19.58 5.61 0.33
C THR A 102 20.97 5.03 0.52
N GLU A 103 21.08 3.89 1.20
CA GLU A 103 22.33 3.15 1.25
C GLU A 103 22.76 2.61 -0.12
N TYR A 104 24.07 2.57 -0.36
CA TYR A 104 24.58 1.98 -1.60
C TYR A 104 24.61 0.46 -1.49
N ILE A 105 23.73 -0.19 -2.25
CA ILE A 105 23.74 -1.65 -2.43
C ILE A 105 24.77 -2.02 -3.51
N PRO A 106 25.75 -2.89 -3.23
CA PRO A 106 26.63 -3.45 -4.25
C PRO A 106 25.92 -4.58 -5.00
N GLY A 107 25.94 -4.54 -6.34
CA GLY A 107 25.38 -5.59 -7.20
C GLY A 107 25.00 -5.06 -8.58
N PRO A 108 24.79 -5.93 -9.58
CA PRO A 108 24.07 -5.56 -10.82
C PRO A 108 22.58 -5.35 -10.53
N THR A 109 21.86 -4.65 -11.41
CA THR A 109 20.39 -4.74 -11.40
C THR A 109 19.93 -6.11 -11.92
N LEU A 110 18.68 -6.48 -11.65
CA LEU A 110 18.05 -7.66 -12.25
C LEU A 110 17.99 -7.52 -13.79
N GLU A 111 17.84 -6.28 -14.29
CA GLU A 111 17.94 -5.97 -15.73
C GLU A 111 19.34 -6.30 -16.28
N ASP A 112 20.40 -5.74 -15.69
CA ASP A 112 21.79 -6.01 -16.08
C ASP A 112 22.12 -7.50 -15.98
N HIS A 113 21.65 -8.17 -14.92
CA HIS A 113 21.92 -9.58 -14.72
C HIS A 113 21.30 -10.43 -15.84
N ILE A 114 19.99 -10.26 -16.11
CA ILE A 114 19.29 -11.05 -17.12
C ILE A 114 19.84 -10.77 -18.53
N GLN A 115 20.21 -9.53 -18.84
CA GLN A 115 20.82 -9.18 -20.13
C GLN A 115 22.19 -9.85 -20.35
N ASN A 116 23.00 -10.02 -19.30
CA ASN A 116 24.37 -10.55 -19.42
C ASN A 116 24.52 -12.05 -19.12
N HIS A 117 23.61 -12.65 -18.36
CA HIS A 117 23.71 -14.04 -17.88
C HIS A 117 22.47 -14.89 -18.20
N GLY A 118 21.35 -14.29 -18.60
CA GLY A 118 20.11 -14.99 -18.94
C GLY A 118 19.18 -15.22 -17.73
N ARG A 119 18.41 -16.32 -17.79
CA ARG A 119 17.36 -16.62 -16.81
C ARG A 119 17.89 -17.10 -15.46
N ILE A 120 17.11 -16.84 -14.42
CA ILE A 120 17.31 -17.28 -13.03
C ILE A 120 16.46 -18.53 -12.79
N THR A 121 17.01 -19.54 -12.11
CA THR A 121 16.36 -20.85 -11.87
C THR A 121 16.62 -21.36 -10.44
N SER A 122 15.92 -22.44 -10.05
CA SER A 122 16.13 -23.16 -8.78
C SER A 122 16.00 -22.24 -7.54
N ASP A 123 16.72 -22.51 -6.45
CA ASP A 123 16.74 -21.71 -5.22
C ASP A 123 16.95 -20.21 -5.45
N TRP A 124 17.69 -19.86 -6.49
CA TRP A 124 17.97 -18.48 -6.85
C TRP A 124 16.72 -17.75 -7.38
N LEU A 125 15.78 -18.47 -8.00
CA LEU A 125 14.46 -17.95 -8.35
C LEU A 125 13.56 -17.82 -7.12
N PHE A 126 13.59 -18.80 -6.21
CA PHE A 126 12.82 -18.75 -4.96
C PHE A 126 13.31 -17.62 -4.04
N GLY A 127 14.62 -17.46 -3.86
CA GLY A 127 15.21 -16.36 -3.10
C GLY A 127 14.89 -14.98 -3.69
N LEU A 128 14.87 -14.87 -5.02
CA LEU A 128 14.43 -13.64 -5.69
C LEU A 128 12.94 -13.37 -5.42
N ALA A 129 12.08 -14.36 -5.64
CA ALA A 129 10.64 -14.24 -5.41
C ALA A 129 10.32 -13.91 -3.93
N ALA A 130 11.02 -14.54 -3.00
CA ALA A 130 10.82 -14.40 -1.56
C ALA A 130 11.29 -13.04 -1.04
N GLY A 131 12.48 -12.58 -1.46
CA GLY A 131 12.97 -11.26 -1.07
C GLY A 131 12.19 -10.12 -1.70
N LEU A 132 11.70 -10.29 -2.94
CA LEU A 132 10.76 -9.31 -3.53
C LEU A 132 9.41 -9.31 -2.81
N ALA A 133 8.93 -10.46 -2.33
CA ALA A 133 7.70 -10.55 -1.53
C ALA A 133 7.86 -9.86 -0.15
N GLU A 134 8.99 -10.11 0.53
CA GLU A 134 9.31 -9.44 1.81
C GLU A 134 9.42 -7.92 1.65
N ALA A 135 10.04 -7.46 0.56
CA ALA A 135 10.12 -6.03 0.25
C ALA A 135 8.74 -5.39 0.07
N ILE A 136 7.81 -6.00 -0.70
CA ILE A 136 6.46 -5.42 -0.85
C ILE A 136 5.65 -5.47 0.44
N VAL A 137 5.83 -6.50 1.30
CA VAL A 137 5.23 -6.54 2.63
C VAL A 137 5.70 -5.36 3.50
N ALA A 138 7.01 -5.12 3.59
CA ALA A 138 7.56 -4.02 4.39
C ALA A 138 7.10 -2.63 3.89
N ILE A 139 6.99 -2.46 2.56
CA ILE A 139 6.50 -1.22 1.93
C ILE A 139 5.00 -1.01 2.23
N HIS A 140 4.18 -2.05 2.09
CA HIS A 140 2.72 -1.97 2.32
C HIS A 140 2.38 -1.78 3.80
N GLN A 141 3.15 -2.38 4.72
CA GLN A 141 3.00 -2.18 6.17
C GLN A 141 3.28 -0.73 6.60
N ALA A 142 4.16 0.00 5.89
CA ALA A 142 4.38 1.43 6.11
C ALA A 142 3.30 2.34 5.49
N GLY A 143 2.27 1.78 4.83
CA GLY A 143 1.22 2.54 4.16
C GLY A 143 1.62 3.11 2.79
N VAL A 144 2.64 2.53 2.15
CA VAL A 144 3.15 2.95 0.82
C VAL A 144 2.79 1.89 -0.23
N VAL A 145 2.68 2.30 -1.50
CA VAL A 145 2.63 1.41 -2.67
C VAL A 145 3.77 1.86 -3.60
N HIS A 146 4.60 0.94 -4.09
CA HIS A 146 5.80 1.29 -4.84
C HIS A 146 5.47 1.81 -6.24
N ARG A 147 4.47 1.23 -6.92
CA ARG A 147 3.93 1.65 -8.24
C ARG A 147 4.95 1.71 -9.39
N ASP A 148 6.18 1.20 -9.22
CA ASP A 148 7.24 1.23 -10.23
C ASP A 148 8.23 0.06 -10.04
N LEU A 149 7.72 -1.13 -9.71
CA LEU A 149 8.53 -2.34 -9.59
C LEU A 149 8.85 -2.89 -10.98
N LYS A 150 10.14 -2.89 -11.33
CA LYS A 150 10.70 -3.33 -12.62
C LYS A 150 12.17 -3.77 -12.46
N PRO A 151 12.79 -4.46 -13.42
CA PRO A 151 14.11 -5.08 -13.23
C PRO A 151 15.26 -4.09 -12.95
N SER A 152 15.17 -2.83 -13.43
CA SER A 152 16.14 -1.77 -13.10
C SER A 152 16.09 -1.34 -11.62
N ASN A 153 14.96 -1.59 -10.95
CA ASN A 153 14.66 -1.15 -9.58
C ASN A 153 14.86 -2.29 -8.56
N VAL A 154 15.50 -3.39 -8.98
CA VAL A 154 15.90 -4.52 -8.15
C VAL A 154 17.40 -4.72 -8.31
N ILE A 155 18.17 -4.62 -7.24
CA ILE A 155 19.61 -4.89 -7.22
C ILE A 155 19.85 -6.28 -6.63
N LEU A 156 20.66 -7.10 -7.31
CA LEU A 156 21.05 -8.42 -6.84
C LEU A 156 22.33 -8.31 -6.00
N SER A 157 22.17 -8.19 -4.69
CA SER A 157 23.28 -7.99 -3.76
C SER A 157 23.85 -9.32 -3.24
N PRO A 158 25.06 -9.34 -2.63
CA PRO A 158 25.57 -10.52 -1.95
C PRO A 158 24.64 -11.09 -0.87
N ASP A 159 23.81 -10.23 -0.25
CA ASP A 159 22.93 -10.56 0.88
C ASP A 159 21.46 -10.74 0.44
N GLY A 160 21.22 -11.12 -0.81
CA GLY A 160 19.88 -11.26 -1.42
C GLY A 160 19.49 -10.10 -2.35
N PRO A 161 18.27 -10.15 -2.93
CA PRO A 161 17.73 -9.03 -3.71
C PRO A 161 17.45 -7.80 -2.83
N ARG A 162 17.52 -6.61 -3.43
CA ARG A 162 17.19 -5.33 -2.79
C ARG A 162 16.35 -4.47 -3.72
N VAL A 163 15.13 -4.14 -3.29
CA VAL A 163 14.26 -3.16 -3.96
C VAL A 163 14.79 -1.76 -3.70
N VAL A 164 14.85 -0.96 -4.75
CA VAL A 164 15.33 0.42 -4.75
C VAL A 164 14.40 1.33 -5.54
N ASP A 165 14.52 2.64 -5.32
CA ASP A 165 13.97 3.66 -6.20
C ASP A 165 12.43 3.66 -6.33
N PHE A 166 11.76 3.73 -5.17
CA PHE A 166 10.32 3.98 -4.99
C PHE A 166 9.73 4.96 -6.00
N GLY A 167 8.51 4.68 -6.49
CA GLY A 167 7.85 5.37 -7.61
C GLY A 167 7.27 6.75 -7.33
N ILE A 168 8.01 7.61 -6.61
CA ILE A 168 7.62 8.93 -6.05
C ILE A 168 7.12 9.97 -7.11
N SER A 169 7.10 9.60 -8.40
CA SER A 169 6.64 10.45 -9.50
C SER A 169 5.19 10.20 -9.93
N ARG A 170 4.66 8.96 -9.82
CA ARG A 170 3.45 8.57 -10.59
C ARG A 170 2.16 9.27 -10.16
N ALA A 171 2.17 9.92 -9.01
CA ALA A 171 1.10 10.81 -8.54
C ALA A 171 0.91 12.10 -9.38
N LEU A 172 1.76 12.38 -10.38
CA LEU A 172 1.57 13.43 -11.40
C LEU A 172 0.89 12.89 -12.68
N ASP A 173 1.08 11.61 -13.01
CA ASP A 173 1.00 11.13 -14.39
C ASP A 173 -0.40 10.75 -14.87
N HIS A 174 -1.38 10.58 -13.96
CA HIS A 174 -2.79 10.44 -14.32
C HIS A 174 -3.33 11.61 -15.19
N THR A 175 -2.67 12.78 -15.14
CA THR A 175 -2.97 13.94 -16.01
C THR A 175 -2.05 14.10 -17.21
N ALA A 176 -0.96 13.34 -17.31
CA ALA A 176 -0.12 13.27 -18.51
C ALA A 176 -0.67 12.25 -19.52
N MET A 177 -1.17 11.12 -19.03
CA MET A 177 -1.60 9.95 -19.82
C MET A 177 -2.61 10.25 -20.94
N THR A 178 -3.38 11.33 -20.84
CA THR A 178 -4.41 11.74 -21.80
C THR A 178 -4.08 13.00 -22.61
N ARG A 179 -3.00 13.73 -22.30
CA ARG A 179 -2.77 15.08 -22.88
C ARG A 179 -1.65 15.17 -23.93
N THR A 180 -0.82 14.14 -24.08
CA THR A 180 0.31 14.12 -25.04
C THR A 180 0.56 12.78 -25.73
N GLY A 181 -0.15 11.71 -25.35
CA GLY A 181 0.08 10.35 -25.88
C GLY A 181 1.38 9.67 -25.41
N LEU A 182 2.18 10.33 -24.57
CA LEU A 182 3.38 9.75 -23.97
C LEU A 182 3.01 8.90 -22.75
N VAL A 183 3.17 7.58 -22.88
CA VAL A 183 3.07 6.66 -21.73
C VAL A 183 4.28 6.88 -20.81
N ILE A 184 4.05 7.46 -19.64
CA ILE A 184 5.07 7.66 -18.61
C ILE A 184 5.13 6.42 -17.72
N GLY A 185 6.28 5.75 -17.73
CA GLY A 185 6.51 4.44 -17.13
C GLY A 185 7.12 3.47 -18.14
N SER A 186 7.51 2.28 -17.69
CA SER A 186 8.07 1.23 -18.57
C SER A 186 6.92 0.34 -19.07
N PRO A 187 6.46 0.42 -20.34
CA PRO A 187 5.11 -0.05 -20.71
C PRO A 187 4.84 -1.56 -20.50
N GLY A 188 5.86 -2.41 -20.53
CA GLY A 188 5.72 -3.84 -20.21
C GLY A 188 5.52 -4.18 -18.73
N TRP A 189 5.56 -3.18 -17.84
CA TRP A 189 5.59 -3.31 -16.37
C TRP A 189 4.46 -2.57 -15.63
N ILE A 190 3.66 -1.80 -16.37
CA ILE A 190 2.48 -1.09 -15.88
C ILE A 190 1.35 -2.11 -15.67
N SER A 191 0.50 -1.92 -14.65
CA SER A 191 -0.57 -2.87 -14.35
C SER A 191 -1.84 -2.64 -15.20
N PRO A 192 -2.75 -3.63 -15.33
CA PRO A 192 -3.96 -3.50 -16.15
C PRO A 192 -4.88 -2.37 -15.69
N GLU A 193 -5.04 -2.20 -14.37
CA GLU A 193 -5.83 -1.13 -13.76
C GLU A 193 -5.21 0.26 -13.99
N GLU A 194 -3.87 0.39 -13.92
CA GLU A 194 -3.19 1.65 -14.28
C GLU A 194 -3.46 2.05 -15.74
N TYR A 195 -3.48 1.08 -16.67
CA TYR A 195 -3.81 1.34 -18.07
C TYR A 195 -5.28 1.74 -18.31
N ARG A 196 -6.20 1.33 -17.43
CA ARG A 196 -7.59 1.80 -17.44
C ARG A 196 -7.77 3.19 -16.82
N GLY A 197 -6.72 3.73 -16.17
CA GLY A 197 -6.81 4.96 -15.38
C GLY A 197 -7.49 4.77 -14.02
N GLU A 198 -7.58 3.52 -13.55
CA GLU A 198 -8.04 3.17 -12.21
C GLU A 198 -6.94 3.48 -11.17
N GLU A 199 -7.25 3.45 -9.87
CA GLU A 199 -6.27 3.78 -8.82
C GLU A 199 -5.38 2.58 -8.46
N ALA A 200 -4.06 2.76 -8.59
CA ALA A 200 -3.06 1.74 -8.32
C ALA A 200 -2.88 1.51 -6.80
N GLY A 201 -3.66 0.60 -6.23
CA GLY A 201 -3.48 0.10 -4.86
C GLY A 201 -2.37 -0.97 -4.73
N PRO A 202 -2.20 -1.57 -3.53
CA PRO A 202 -1.23 -2.64 -3.25
C PRO A 202 -1.20 -3.81 -4.26
N ALA A 203 -2.35 -4.13 -4.87
CA ALA A 203 -2.47 -5.17 -5.89
C ALA A 203 -1.63 -4.90 -7.17
N ALA A 204 -1.28 -3.65 -7.46
CA ALA A 204 -0.41 -3.31 -8.58
C ALA A 204 1.03 -3.79 -8.34
N ASP A 205 1.56 -3.63 -7.12
CA ASP A 205 2.90 -4.13 -6.76
C ASP A 205 2.96 -5.66 -6.77
N VAL A 206 1.88 -6.34 -6.37
CA VAL A 206 1.75 -7.82 -6.46
C VAL A 206 1.79 -8.30 -7.92
N TYR A 207 1.12 -7.59 -8.81
CA TYR A 207 1.19 -7.88 -10.25
C TYR A 207 2.60 -7.67 -10.81
N SER A 208 3.26 -6.56 -10.44
CA SER A 208 4.65 -6.30 -10.84
C SER A 208 5.65 -7.29 -10.24
N TRP A 209 5.45 -7.76 -9.01
CA TRP A 209 6.20 -8.89 -8.42
C TRP A 209 6.07 -10.14 -9.31
N ALA A 210 4.85 -10.47 -9.75
CA ALA A 210 4.60 -11.63 -10.59
C ALA A 210 5.24 -11.50 -11.99
N LEU A 211 5.23 -10.29 -12.57
CA LEU A 211 5.98 -9.97 -13.79
C LEU A 211 7.50 -10.12 -13.60
N LEU A 212 8.04 -9.72 -12.45
CA LEU A 212 9.48 -9.84 -12.13
C LEU A 212 9.90 -11.31 -12.02
N VAL A 213 9.11 -12.14 -11.32
CA VAL A 213 9.37 -13.59 -11.20
C VAL A 213 9.27 -14.29 -12.56
N ALA A 214 8.25 -13.98 -13.37
CA ALA A 214 8.11 -14.54 -14.72
C ALA A 214 9.24 -14.10 -15.66
N HIS A 215 9.66 -12.84 -15.60
CA HIS A 215 10.80 -12.33 -16.36
C HIS A 215 12.11 -13.02 -15.99
N ALA A 216 12.37 -13.17 -14.68
CA ALA A 216 13.54 -13.87 -14.17
C ALA A 216 13.56 -15.35 -14.60
N ALA A 217 12.45 -16.06 -14.45
CA ALA A 217 12.34 -17.48 -14.80
C ALA A 217 12.44 -17.75 -16.32
N THR A 218 11.98 -16.83 -17.17
CA THR A 218 11.98 -17.01 -18.63
C THR A 218 13.22 -16.40 -19.31
N GLY A 219 13.83 -15.37 -18.73
CA GLY A 219 14.81 -14.51 -19.39
C GLY A 219 14.21 -13.64 -20.50
N ARG A 220 12.88 -13.48 -20.54
CA ARG A 220 12.13 -12.79 -21.61
C ARG A 220 11.27 -11.68 -21.03
N LEU A 221 11.08 -10.58 -21.77
CA LEU A 221 10.12 -9.54 -21.36
C LEU A 221 8.70 -10.13 -21.31
N PRO A 222 7.92 -9.95 -20.22
CA PRO A 222 6.62 -10.61 -20.03
C PRO A 222 5.60 -10.44 -21.17
N TYR A 223 5.66 -9.30 -21.88
CA TYR A 223 4.84 -8.99 -23.06
C TYR A 223 5.66 -8.81 -24.35
N GLY A 224 6.93 -9.23 -24.35
CA GLY A 224 7.88 -9.00 -25.43
C GLY A 224 8.16 -7.51 -25.65
N THR A 225 8.55 -7.16 -26.88
CA THR A 225 8.73 -5.76 -27.32
C THR A 225 7.51 -5.23 -28.09
N GLY A 226 7.48 -3.93 -28.34
CA GLY A 226 6.43 -3.24 -29.08
C GLY A 226 6.47 -1.72 -28.85
N ARG A 227 5.59 -0.98 -29.55
CA ARG A 227 5.28 0.41 -29.19
C ARG A 227 4.44 0.44 -27.88
N PRO A 228 4.38 1.54 -27.13
CA PRO A 228 3.71 1.59 -25.83
C PRO A 228 2.23 1.18 -25.87
N GLU A 229 1.52 1.49 -26.96
CA GLU A 229 0.10 1.19 -27.14
C GLU A 229 -0.12 -0.31 -27.41
N VAL A 230 0.80 -0.92 -28.16
CA VAL A 230 0.82 -2.38 -28.40
C VAL A 230 1.14 -3.13 -27.11
N LEU A 231 2.03 -2.60 -26.27
CA LEU A 231 2.33 -3.17 -24.95
C LEU A 231 1.14 -3.02 -23.99
N ALA A 232 0.45 -1.87 -23.99
CA ALA A 232 -0.78 -1.67 -23.23
C ALA A 232 -1.88 -2.69 -23.62
N LEU A 233 -2.12 -2.88 -24.92
CA LEU A 233 -3.08 -3.87 -25.41
C LEU A 233 -2.73 -5.30 -24.99
N LYS A 234 -1.43 -5.67 -25.01
CA LYS A 234 -0.96 -6.97 -24.50
C LYS A 234 -1.14 -7.07 -22.98
N VAL A 235 -0.82 -6.03 -22.21
CA VAL A 235 -1.01 -6.01 -20.74
C VAL A 235 -2.47 -6.18 -20.37
N LEU A 236 -3.40 -5.58 -21.12
CA LEU A 236 -4.84 -5.71 -20.87
C LEU A 236 -5.41 -7.09 -21.23
N ASN A 237 -4.98 -7.68 -22.36
CA ASN A 237 -5.65 -8.85 -22.95
C ASN A 237 -4.86 -10.17 -22.89
N ASN A 238 -3.53 -10.15 -22.93
CA ASN A 238 -2.71 -11.35 -23.08
C ASN A 238 -2.30 -11.94 -21.71
N ARG A 239 -2.12 -13.27 -21.66
CA ARG A 239 -1.42 -13.95 -20.57
C ARG A 239 0.10 -13.81 -20.72
N VAL A 240 0.83 -13.89 -19.62
CA VAL A 240 2.31 -13.96 -19.58
C VAL A 240 2.75 -15.43 -19.74
N ASP A 241 3.92 -15.64 -20.32
CA ASP A 241 4.59 -16.94 -20.32
C ASP A 241 5.14 -17.27 -18.92
N THR A 242 4.48 -18.18 -18.21
CA THR A 242 4.90 -18.73 -16.90
C THR A 242 5.45 -20.15 -17.00
N SER A 243 5.67 -20.67 -18.21
CA SER A 243 5.95 -22.10 -18.46
C SER A 243 7.29 -22.61 -17.90
N THR A 244 8.21 -21.72 -17.55
CA THR A 244 9.52 -22.05 -16.96
C THR A 244 9.59 -21.87 -15.44
N ILE A 245 8.48 -21.49 -14.79
CA ILE A 245 8.41 -21.34 -13.33
C ILE A 245 8.21 -22.73 -12.69
N PRO A 246 8.92 -23.08 -11.60
CA PRO A 246 8.69 -24.32 -10.85
C PRO A 246 7.21 -24.46 -10.44
N HIS A 247 6.66 -25.67 -10.57
CA HIS A 247 5.22 -25.90 -10.36
C HIS A 247 4.72 -25.48 -8.96
N GLN A 248 5.58 -25.60 -7.93
CA GLN A 248 5.28 -25.15 -6.57
C GLN A 248 4.97 -23.64 -6.48
N LEU A 249 5.57 -22.83 -7.36
CA LEU A 249 5.43 -21.37 -7.40
C LEU A 249 4.49 -20.89 -8.52
N GLY A 250 4.25 -21.73 -9.54
CA GLY A 250 3.51 -21.38 -10.75
C GLY A 250 2.11 -20.85 -10.50
N ASP A 251 1.31 -21.53 -9.67
CA ASP A 251 -0.08 -21.13 -9.41
C ASP A 251 -0.19 -19.80 -8.65
N LEU A 252 0.74 -19.53 -7.72
CA LEU A 252 0.81 -18.25 -7.01
C LEU A 252 1.13 -17.10 -7.97
N VAL A 253 2.11 -17.29 -8.86
CA VAL A 253 2.46 -16.29 -9.90
C VAL A 253 1.31 -16.10 -10.90
N ASN A 254 0.68 -17.18 -11.36
CA ASN A 254 -0.49 -17.10 -12.25
C ASN A 254 -1.67 -16.34 -11.61
N THR A 255 -1.92 -16.52 -10.31
CA THR A 255 -2.98 -15.81 -9.57
C THR A 255 -2.63 -14.32 -9.40
N ALA A 256 -1.38 -14.01 -9.04
CA ALA A 256 -0.89 -12.63 -8.95
C ALA A 256 -0.89 -11.88 -10.31
N LEU A 257 -0.87 -12.62 -11.43
CA LEU A 257 -0.98 -12.07 -12.79
C LEU A 257 -2.43 -11.79 -13.26
N SER A 258 -3.46 -11.94 -12.42
CA SER A 258 -4.84 -11.67 -12.86
C SER A 258 -5.03 -10.23 -13.35
N LYS A 259 -5.87 -10.09 -14.40
CA LYS A 259 -6.28 -8.80 -14.97
C LYS A 259 -7.26 -8.04 -14.07
N ASN A 260 -7.85 -8.74 -13.10
CA ASN A 260 -8.64 -8.17 -12.02
C ASN A 260 -7.72 -8.00 -10.79
N PRO A 261 -7.54 -6.77 -10.26
CA PRO A 261 -6.70 -6.57 -9.08
C PRO A 261 -7.26 -7.26 -7.81
N PHE A 262 -8.57 -7.52 -7.74
CA PHE A 262 -9.23 -8.13 -6.57
C PHE A 262 -9.05 -9.65 -6.48
N GLU A 263 -8.69 -10.32 -7.58
CA GLU A 263 -8.36 -11.76 -7.61
C GLU A 263 -6.92 -12.06 -7.13
N ARG A 264 -6.08 -11.02 -6.98
CA ARG A 264 -4.67 -11.20 -6.62
C ARG A 264 -4.51 -11.47 -5.12
N PRO A 265 -3.54 -12.31 -4.70
CA PRO A 265 -3.12 -12.40 -3.31
C PRO A 265 -2.66 -11.03 -2.77
N THR A 266 -2.72 -10.81 -1.45
CA THR A 266 -2.02 -9.67 -0.83
C THR A 266 -0.50 -9.93 -0.80
N ALA A 267 0.30 -8.89 -0.56
CA ALA A 267 1.74 -9.04 -0.35
C ALA A 267 2.09 -10.10 0.73
N VAL A 268 1.28 -10.19 1.79
CA VAL A 268 1.46 -11.20 2.86
C VAL A 268 1.13 -12.60 2.38
N ASP A 269 0.01 -12.78 1.67
CA ASP A 269 -0.35 -14.07 1.06
C ASP A 269 0.73 -14.54 0.04
N VAL A 270 1.36 -13.61 -0.67
CA VAL A 270 2.49 -13.90 -1.57
C VAL A 270 3.71 -14.34 -0.77
N LEU A 271 4.10 -13.61 0.29
CA LEU A 271 5.26 -13.98 1.11
C LEU A 271 5.08 -15.37 1.75
N ASP A 272 3.92 -15.63 2.36
CA ASP A 272 3.59 -16.93 2.94
C ASP A 272 3.62 -18.04 1.88
N GLY A 273 2.98 -17.80 0.73
CA GLY A 273 2.90 -18.76 -0.37
C GLY A 273 4.26 -19.06 -1.03
N VAL A 274 5.17 -18.09 -1.14
CA VAL A 274 6.53 -18.32 -1.65
C VAL A 274 7.35 -19.14 -0.66
N VAL A 275 7.23 -18.88 0.65
CA VAL A 275 7.93 -19.67 1.68
C VAL A 275 7.40 -21.11 1.72
N GLU A 276 6.09 -21.32 1.58
CA GLU A 276 5.50 -22.65 1.43
C GLU A 276 5.98 -23.35 0.14
N ALA A 277 6.01 -22.64 -0.99
CA ALA A 277 6.50 -23.17 -2.26
C ALA A 277 8.00 -23.53 -2.24
N TRP A 278 8.83 -22.79 -1.50
CA TRP A 278 10.26 -23.08 -1.35
C TRP A 278 10.49 -24.33 -0.49
N ARG A 279 9.81 -24.46 0.66
CA ARG A 279 9.84 -25.70 1.47
C ARG A 279 9.42 -26.91 0.64
N ALA A 280 8.36 -26.77 -0.17
CA ALA A 280 7.87 -27.82 -1.07
C ALA A 280 8.79 -28.12 -2.28
N TYR A 281 9.72 -27.22 -2.59
CA TYR A 281 10.79 -27.45 -3.57
C TYR A 281 11.98 -28.18 -2.94
N ASP A 282 12.35 -27.84 -1.70
CA ASP A 282 13.42 -28.50 -0.93
C ASP A 282 13.01 -29.91 -0.40
N GLY A 283 11.72 -30.22 -0.41
CA GLY A 283 11.16 -31.45 0.17
C GLY A 283 10.98 -31.38 1.70
N GLU A 284 11.00 -30.18 2.28
CA GLU A 284 10.87 -29.96 3.72
C GLU A 284 9.39 -29.98 4.15
N THR A 285 9.11 -30.59 5.31
CA THR A 285 7.75 -30.64 5.89
C THR A 285 7.39 -29.34 6.60
N ALA A 286 6.09 -29.06 6.73
CA ALA A 286 5.58 -27.79 7.26
C ALA A 286 6.02 -27.52 8.71
N SER A 287 6.89 -26.52 8.88
CA SER A 287 7.32 -26.02 10.20
C SER A 287 6.33 -24.98 10.74
N SER A 288 5.59 -25.35 11.79
CA SER A 288 4.61 -24.47 12.44
C SER A 288 5.29 -23.44 13.35
N GLY A 289 5.17 -22.15 13.03
CA GLY A 289 5.50 -21.05 13.94
C GLY A 289 6.74 -20.21 13.60
N VAL A 290 7.42 -20.47 12.49
CA VAL A 290 8.52 -19.61 12.02
C VAL A 290 7.95 -18.35 11.36
N ASN A 291 8.49 -17.16 11.68
CA ASN A 291 8.16 -15.90 11.01
C ASN A 291 8.66 -15.95 9.54
N PRO A 292 7.79 -15.77 8.52
CA PRO A 292 8.18 -15.79 7.11
C PRO A 292 9.36 -14.88 6.78
N VAL A 293 9.41 -13.64 7.30
CA VAL A 293 10.50 -12.68 7.07
C VAL A 293 11.84 -13.21 7.62
N GLY A 294 11.80 -13.85 8.79
CA GLY A 294 12.97 -14.48 9.39
C GLY A 294 13.44 -15.71 8.60
N GLU A 295 12.51 -16.51 8.08
CA GLU A 295 12.85 -17.66 7.25
C GLU A 295 13.42 -17.25 5.88
N VAL A 296 12.85 -16.23 5.22
CA VAL A 296 13.41 -15.68 3.97
C VAL A 296 14.83 -15.19 4.19
N THR A 297 15.09 -14.47 5.29
CA THR A 297 16.44 -14.01 5.65
C THR A 297 17.40 -15.20 5.84
N ALA A 298 17.01 -16.20 6.63
CA ALA A 298 17.84 -17.37 6.91
C ALA A 298 18.09 -18.25 5.67
N ARG A 299 17.08 -18.42 4.81
CA ARG A 299 17.21 -19.14 3.53
C ARG A 299 18.15 -18.41 2.59
N LEU A 300 17.97 -17.10 2.40
CA LEU A 300 18.89 -16.28 1.59
C LEU A 300 20.34 -16.42 2.07
N THR A 301 20.62 -16.32 3.38
CA THR A 301 21.98 -16.53 3.92
C THR A 301 22.56 -17.92 3.63
N ARG A 302 21.72 -18.95 3.42
CA ARG A 302 22.14 -20.33 3.13
C ARG A 302 22.27 -20.64 1.64
N THR A 303 21.43 -20.06 0.78
CA THR A 303 21.29 -20.45 -0.64
C THR A 303 21.65 -19.36 -1.64
N TRP A 304 21.67 -18.08 -1.24
CA TRP A 304 21.91 -16.97 -2.15
C TRP A 304 23.42 -16.75 -2.37
N VAL A 305 23.98 -17.51 -3.33
CA VAL A 305 25.35 -17.31 -3.80
C VAL A 305 25.32 -16.48 -5.08
N MET A 306 25.71 -15.21 -5.01
CA MET A 306 25.94 -14.41 -6.21
C MET A 306 27.14 -14.98 -7.00
N PRO A 307 27.07 -15.08 -8.34
CA PRO A 307 28.26 -15.22 -9.18
C PRO A 307 29.26 -14.08 -8.93
N ASP A 308 30.55 -14.32 -9.18
CA ASP A 308 31.62 -13.33 -8.98
C ASP A 308 31.36 -12.05 -9.79
N HIS A 309 30.80 -11.04 -9.13
CA HIS A 309 30.54 -9.73 -9.71
C HIS A 309 31.52 -8.70 -9.13
N ALA A 310 32.36 -8.16 -10.01
CA ALA A 310 33.33 -7.12 -9.70
C ALA A 310 32.66 -5.88 -9.08
N THR A 311 32.76 -5.72 -7.76
CA THR A 311 32.21 -4.54 -7.08
C THR A 311 32.99 -3.28 -7.44
N ALA A 312 32.28 -2.17 -7.68
CA ALA A 312 32.90 -0.91 -8.04
C ALA A 312 33.84 -0.41 -6.92
N THR A 313 35.13 -0.25 -7.24
CA THR A 313 36.14 0.30 -6.35
C THR A 313 36.00 1.82 -6.26
N TRP A 314 35.29 2.28 -5.24
CA TRP A 314 35.11 3.72 -5.00
C TRP A 314 36.42 4.35 -4.51
N PRO A 315 36.82 5.54 -5.03
CA PRO A 315 38.08 6.17 -4.65
C PRO A 315 38.08 6.56 -3.17
N ALA A 316 39.11 6.10 -2.46
CA ALA A 316 39.32 6.32 -1.03
C ALA A 316 39.52 7.80 -0.67
N LYS A 317 39.58 8.12 0.63
CA LYS A 317 39.85 9.48 1.11
C LYS A 317 41.22 9.95 0.59
N GLY A 318 41.25 11.06 -0.13
CA GLY A 318 42.48 11.80 -0.44
C GLY A 318 43.11 11.58 -1.82
N SER A 319 42.65 10.61 -2.62
CA SER A 319 43.13 10.49 -4.02
C SER A 319 42.81 11.77 -4.80
N PRO A 320 43.80 12.48 -5.37
CA PRO A 320 43.54 13.66 -6.18
C PRO A 320 42.77 13.25 -7.43
N VAL A 321 41.79 14.07 -7.84
CA VAL A 321 41.16 13.91 -9.15
C VAL A 321 42.21 14.28 -10.19
N VAL A 322 42.84 13.27 -10.78
CA VAL A 322 43.74 13.44 -11.93
C VAL A 322 42.87 13.84 -13.13
N VAL A 323 42.62 15.14 -13.24
CA VAL A 323 42.12 15.74 -14.48
C VAL A 323 43.16 15.42 -15.54
N SER A 324 42.80 14.55 -16.48
CA SER A 324 43.67 14.21 -17.61
C SER A 324 43.85 15.45 -18.49
N ALA A 325 44.88 16.23 -18.17
CA ALA A 325 45.36 17.29 -19.01
C ALA A 325 45.96 16.64 -20.26
N TYR A 326 45.20 16.66 -21.35
CA TYR A 326 45.72 16.29 -22.67
C TYR A 326 46.97 17.13 -22.94
N ARG A 327 48.14 16.49 -22.96
CA ARG A 327 49.39 17.14 -23.33
C ARG A 327 49.31 17.50 -24.80
N HIS A 328 49.11 18.79 -25.08
CA HIS A 328 49.15 19.34 -26.43
C HIS A 328 50.59 19.36 -26.96
N TRP A 329 51.02 18.24 -27.55
CA TRP A 329 51.98 18.23 -28.66
C TRP A 329 51.29 17.57 -29.87
N ASP A 330 51.74 17.95 -31.06
CA ASP A 330 51.37 17.39 -32.36
C ASP A 330 49.88 17.42 -32.76
N ILE A 331 49.44 18.60 -33.22
CA ILE A 331 49.14 18.80 -34.65
C ILE A 331 49.31 20.30 -34.96
N ALA A 332 50.08 20.59 -36.02
CA ALA A 332 50.26 21.94 -36.54
C ALA A 332 49.38 22.17 -37.80
N ALA A 333 49.20 23.44 -38.16
CA ALA A 333 48.61 23.93 -39.42
C ALA A 333 47.10 23.62 -39.68
N VAL A 334 46.25 24.56 -39.25
CA VAL A 334 45.45 25.39 -40.18
C VAL A 334 45.60 26.86 -39.74
N ILE A 335 45.45 27.82 -40.66
CA ILE A 335 45.99 29.19 -40.54
C ILE A 335 44.90 30.29 -40.60
N SER A 336 44.95 31.21 -39.62
CA SER A 336 44.53 32.63 -39.63
C SER A 336 43.05 33.08 -39.59
N ALA A 337 42.91 34.34 -39.12
CA ALA A 337 41.78 35.30 -39.18
C ALA A 337 40.57 35.04 -38.24
N THR A 338 40.06 36.00 -37.45
CA THR A 338 40.50 37.41 -37.21
C THR A 338 40.09 37.93 -35.81
N ALA A 339 40.77 39.00 -35.35
CA ALA A 339 40.46 39.82 -34.15
C ALA A 339 39.15 40.67 -34.33
N LEU A 340 38.59 41.48 -33.39
CA LEU A 340 39.12 42.39 -32.34
C LEU A 340 38.25 42.34 -31.04
N ILE A 341 38.80 42.44 -29.82
CA ILE A 341 39.20 43.63 -28.99
C ILE A 341 38.06 44.53 -28.48
N ALA A 342 37.95 44.66 -27.14
CA ALA A 342 37.63 45.89 -26.39
C ALA A 342 37.95 45.74 -24.88
N THR A 343 38.73 46.64 -24.27
CA THR A 343 39.16 46.54 -22.84
C THR A 343 39.45 47.91 -22.20
N VAL A 344 38.77 48.26 -21.09
CA VAL A 344 39.01 49.40 -20.16
C VAL A 344 38.41 48.99 -18.80
N VAL A 345 39.04 48.89 -17.61
CA VAL A 345 40.28 49.37 -16.95
C VAL A 345 40.18 50.73 -16.21
N VAL A 346 40.51 50.71 -14.90
CA VAL A 346 40.94 51.77 -13.92
C VAL A 346 40.07 51.73 -12.63
N SER A 347 40.50 51.61 -11.35
CA SER A 347 41.66 52.07 -10.51
C SER A 347 41.44 53.47 -9.88
N GLN A 348 41.74 53.85 -8.62
CA GLN A 348 42.20 53.31 -7.30
C GLN A 348 42.04 54.48 -6.26
N ALA A 349 42.21 54.42 -4.92
CA ALA A 349 42.30 53.41 -3.84
C ALA A 349 42.29 54.14 -2.44
N ASN A 350 42.22 53.37 -1.34
CA ASN A 350 42.68 53.67 0.04
C ASN A 350 42.09 54.84 0.91
N ASN A 351 41.77 54.48 2.17
CA ASN A 351 42.06 55.12 3.49
C ASN A 351 41.83 56.65 3.74
N ASP A 352 41.68 57.17 4.97
CA ASP A 352 42.14 56.72 6.30
C ASP A 352 41.35 57.37 7.48
N ARG A 353 41.38 56.78 8.71
CA ARG A 353 41.06 57.37 10.05
C ARG A 353 39.59 57.80 10.34
N ALA A 354 39.06 57.87 11.58
CA ALA A 354 39.62 57.80 12.95
C ALA A 354 38.62 57.20 13.99
N ALA A 355 39.06 56.97 15.24
CA ALA A 355 38.23 56.65 16.43
C ALA A 355 38.64 57.55 17.63
N PRO A 356 37.79 57.74 18.67
CA PRO A 356 37.90 56.96 19.94
C PRO A 356 36.55 56.84 20.75
N ALA A 357 36.45 56.40 22.01
CA ALA A 357 36.93 55.19 22.74
C ALA A 357 36.49 55.21 24.25
N ARG A 358 36.10 54.07 24.85
CA ARG A 358 36.04 53.73 26.32
C ARG A 358 35.69 52.22 26.45
N LYS A 359 36.43 51.32 27.14
CA LYS A 359 36.75 51.14 28.60
C LYS A 359 35.50 50.85 29.47
N THR A 360 35.43 49.88 30.40
CA THR A 360 36.36 48.86 31.02
C THR A 360 35.51 47.85 31.86
N ALA A 361 35.92 46.68 32.41
CA ALA A 361 37.16 45.87 32.49
C ALA A 361 36.84 44.34 32.63
N GLU A 362 37.51 43.57 33.51
CA GLU A 362 37.47 42.09 33.66
C GLU A 362 37.50 41.60 35.15
N ILE A 363 37.80 40.29 35.37
CA ILE A 363 38.00 39.50 36.64
C ILE A 363 36.70 38.81 37.14
N GLY A 364 36.63 37.55 37.63
CA GLY A 364 37.59 36.44 37.89
C GLY A 364 37.14 35.60 39.12
N VAL A 365 37.63 34.40 39.51
CA VAL A 365 38.58 33.36 38.99
C VAL A 365 38.29 32.00 39.72
N ASP A 366 38.53 30.82 39.09
CA ASP A 366 38.70 29.46 39.69
C ASP A 366 37.56 28.78 40.53
N ALA A 367 37.55 27.46 40.83
CA ALA A 367 38.06 26.22 40.16
C ALA A 367 37.54 24.91 40.83
N GLY A 368 37.47 23.80 40.06
CA GLY A 368 37.47 22.39 40.54
C GLY A 368 36.20 21.82 41.23
N ALA A 369 36.08 20.51 41.52
CA ALA A 369 36.73 19.30 40.95
C ALA A 369 36.03 17.99 41.40
N SER A 370 36.18 16.91 40.62
CA SER A 370 36.08 15.47 40.97
C SER A 370 34.73 14.77 41.26
N SER A 371 34.69 13.48 40.83
CA SER A 371 33.67 12.43 41.05
C SER A 371 33.98 11.61 42.35
N PRO A 372 33.45 10.37 42.70
CA PRO A 372 32.88 9.30 41.85
C PRO A 372 31.71 8.41 42.39
N THR A 373 31.21 7.56 41.48
CA THR A 373 30.69 6.17 41.57
C THR A 373 30.41 5.45 42.91
N THR A 374 29.22 4.82 43.02
CA THR A 374 29.02 3.50 43.67
C THR A 374 27.87 2.70 42.98
N ALA A 375 27.81 1.38 43.18
CA ALA A 375 26.73 0.50 42.71
C ALA A 375 26.43 -0.64 43.71
N MET A 376 25.18 -1.12 43.77
CA MET A 376 24.71 -2.34 44.46
C MET A 376 23.33 -2.78 43.91
N THR A 377 22.75 -3.95 44.19
CA THR A 377 23.19 -5.37 44.01
C THR A 377 22.21 -6.30 44.76
N THR A 378 21.62 -7.28 44.06
CA THR A 378 20.87 -8.47 44.55
C THR A 378 19.58 -8.31 45.39
N GLY A 379 18.65 -9.27 45.20
CA GLY A 379 17.50 -9.52 46.07
C GLY A 379 16.53 -10.57 45.50
N LYS A 380 16.62 -11.84 45.95
CA LYS A 380 15.68 -12.94 45.64
C LYS A 380 15.11 -13.50 46.94
N THR A 381 13.81 -13.79 46.98
CA THR A 381 13.19 -14.68 47.99
C THR A 381 11.96 -15.39 47.42
N ASN A 382 11.71 -16.61 47.91
CA ASN A 382 10.46 -17.37 47.72
C ASN A 382 9.42 -16.86 48.76
N GLY A 383 8.12 -17.16 48.73
CA GLY A 383 7.33 -18.05 47.86
C GLY A 383 6.65 -19.15 48.69
N THR A 384 5.31 -19.20 48.68
CA THR A 384 4.49 -20.20 49.42
C THR A 384 3.15 -20.46 48.72
N GLU A 385 2.61 -21.67 48.86
CA GLU A 385 1.33 -22.10 48.29
C GLU A 385 0.13 -21.81 49.22
N SER A 386 -1.10 -21.83 48.68
CA SER A 386 -2.28 -22.17 49.49
C SER A 386 -3.45 -22.70 48.65
N SER A 387 -3.86 -23.93 48.97
CA SER A 387 -5.23 -24.45 49.04
C SER A 387 -6.18 -24.31 47.82
N ALA A 388 -6.57 -25.46 47.26
CA ALA A 388 -7.63 -25.55 46.25
C ALA A 388 -9.05 -25.56 46.87
N ILE A 389 -10.04 -25.13 46.08
CA ILE A 389 -11.49 -25.24 46.33
C ILE A 389 -12.11 -25.98 45.12
N PRO A 390 -13.17 -26.80 45.26
CA PRO A 390 -13.59 -27.74 44.23
C PRO A 390 -14.04 -27.10 42.91
N GLN A 391 -13.75 -27.75 41.78
CA GLN A 391 -14.33 -27.40 40.49
C GLN A 391 -15.63 -28.18 40.23
N GLU A 392 -16.73 -27.47 40.11
CA GLU A 392 -17.93 -27.96 39.43
C GLU A 392 -17.93 -27.50 37.97
N GLY A 393 -18.43 -28.35 37.07
CA GLY A 393 -18.88 -27.92 35.73
C GLY A 393 -17.81 -27.41 34.76
N THR A 394 -16.74 -28.17 34.50
CA THR A 394 -15.83 -27.86 33.38
C THR A 394 -16.51 -28.03 32.02
N SER A 395 -17.18 -26.97 31.56
CA SER A 395 -17.50 -26.81 30.14
C SER A 395 -16.22 -26.93 29.32
N LYS A 396 -16.26 -27.59 28.15
CA LYS A 396 -15.08 -27.69 27.30
C LYS A 396 -14.68 -26.28 26.86
N PRO A 397 -13.42 -25.85 27.06
CA PRO A 397 -12.98 -24.51 26.68
C PRO A 397 -13.24 -24.29 25.20
N CYS A 398 -13.88 -23.16 24.88
CA CYS A 398 -14.37 -22.91 23.54
C CYS A 398 -13.23 -22.82 22.52
N ALA A 399 -13.27 -23.70 21.52
CA ALA A 399 -12.26 -23.75 20.46
C ALA A 399 -12.20 -22.40 19.71
N PRO A 400 -11.01 -21.89 19.37
CA PRO A 400 -10.87 -20.65 18.62
C PRO A 400 -11.61 -20.70 17.27
N PHE A 401 -12.22 -19.60 16.87
CA PHE A 401 -12.94 -19.47 15.60
C PHE A 401 -12.66 -18.14 14.90
N THR A 402 -12.84 -18.13 13.59
CA THR A 402 -12.41 -17.03 12.71
C THR A 402 -13.59 -16.22 12.21
N VAL A 403 -13.57 -14.91 12.44
CA VAL A 403 -14.55 -13.95 11.90
C VAL A 403 -13.92 -13.16 10.77
N ALA A 404 -14.58 -13.08 9.61
CA ALA A 404 -14.23 -12.10 8.59
C ALA A 404 -14.72 -10.72 9.02
N VAL A 405 -13.83 -9.73 8.91
CA VAL A 405 -14.16 -8.32 9.01
C VAL A 405 -14.07 -7.72 7.61
N ASN A 406 -15.16 -7.13 7.15
CA ASN A 406 -15.22 -6.49 5.85
C ASN A 406 -14.94 -4.99 5.96
N GLY A 407 -14.72 -4.33 4.81
CA GLY A 407 -14.06 -3.01 4.72
C GLY A 407 -14.84 -1.80 5.27
N TRP A 408 -15.85 -2.02 6.10
CA TRP A 408 -16.71 -0.99 6.69
C TRP A 408 -16.79 -1.10 8.21
N VAL A 409 -16.99 0.05 8.87
CA VAL A 409 -16.95 0.18 10.34
C VAL A 409 -18.03 -0.68 11.02
N GLY A 410 -19.19 -0.83 10.39
CA GLY A 410 -20.25 -1.73 10.87
C GLY A 410 -19.80 -3.18 11.04
N SER A 411 -18.94 -3.68 10.14
CA SER A 411 -18.40 -5.04 10.20
C SER A 411 -17.46 -5.21 11.40
N GLU A 412 -16.59 -4.22 11.67
CA GLU A 412 -15.72 -4.22 12.85
C GLU A 412 -16.55 -4.11 14.15
N ALA A 413 -17.62 -3.31 14.18
CA ALA A 413 -18.52 -3.22 15.33
C ALA A 413 -19.19 -4.56 15.66
N ASN A 414 -19.67 -5.31 14.66
CA ASN A 414 -20.20 -6.66 14.86
C ASN A 414 -19.11 -7.63 15.35
N ALA A 415 -17.92 -7.59 14.72
CA ALA A 415 -16.83 -8.51 15.03
C ALA A 415 -16.26 -8.29 16.44
N ALA A 416 -16.12 -7.02 16.86
CA ALA A 416 -15.66 -6.66 18.19
C ALA A 416 -16.69 -7.02 19.28
N LEU A 417 -18.00 -6.88 19.01
CA LEU A 417 -19.04 -7.35 19.93
C LEU A 417 -18.96 -8.87 20.13
N ILE A 418 -18.86 -9.62 19.04
CA ILE A 418 -18.72 -11.08 19.07
C ILE A 418 -17.41 -11.49 19.76
N GLU A 419 -16.31 -10.79 19.51
CA GLU A 419 -15.01 -10.99 20.18
C GLU A 419 -15.10 -10.79 21.69
N TYR A 420 -15.73 -9.69 22.14
CA TYR A 420 -15.93 -9.40 23.55
C TYR A 420 -16.87 -10.42 24.23
N VAL A 421 -18.04 -10.70 23.63
CA VAL A 421 -19.03 -11.61 24.22
C VAL A 421 -18.51 -13.06 24.24
N ALA A 422 -17.91 -13.54 23.15
CA ALA A 422 -17.38 -14.90 23.10
C ALA A 422 -16.17 -15.08 24.02
N GLY A 423 -15.31 -14.07 24.15
CA GLY A 423 -14.21 -14.08 25.12
C GLY A 423 -14.71 -14.08 26.57
N LYS A 424 -15.58 -13.12 26.93
CA LYS A 424 -16.01 -12.87 28.31
C LYS A 424 -16.95 -13.94 28.88
N TYR A 425 -17.88 -14.47 28.09
CA TYR A 425 -18.92 -15.39 28.56
C TYR A 425 -18.70 -16.85 28.14
N LEU A 426 -17.94 -17.10 27.07
CA LEU A 426 -17.71 -18.47 26.54
C LEU A 426 -16.24 -18.93 26.58
N GLY A 427 -15.31 -18.05 26.97
CA GLY A 427 -13.87 -18.34 26.94
C GLY A 427 -13.31 -18.60 25.52
N CYS A 428 -14.03 -18.20 24.48
CA CYS A 428 -13.61 -18.40 23.08
C CYS A 428 -12.53 -17.38 22.70
N ARG A 429 -11.47 -17.82 22.01
CA ARG A 429 -10.59 -16.90 21.29
C ARG A 429 -11.12 -16.63 19.88
N VAL A 430 -11.57 -15.41 19.62
CA VAL A 430 -11.93 -14.99 18.25
C VAL A 430 -10.68 -14.59 17.49
N VAL A 431 -10.66 -14.83 16.17
CA VAL A 431 -9.61 -14.39 15.25
C VAL A 431 -10.27 -13.56 14.15
N LYS A 432 -10.16 -12.23 14.24
CA LYS A 432 -10.60 -11.32 13.18
C LYS A 432 -9.65 -11.38 11.98
N LYS A 433 -10.19 -11.46 10.76
CA LYS A 433 -9.43 -11.39 9.50
C LYS A 433 -10.07 -10.37 8.57
N TYR A 434 -9.33 -9.31 8.26
CA TYR A 434 -9.78 -8.22 7.39
C TYR A 434 -9.68 -8.61 5.91
N MET A 435 -10.77 -8.48 5.15
CA MET A 435 -10.82 -8.78 3.69
C MET A 435 -12.07 -8.17 3.02
N ASN A 436 -12.12 -8.12 1.69
CA ASN A 436 -13.35 -7.76 0.97
C ASN A 436 -14.40 -8.90 1.04
N GLU A 437 -15.65 -8.59 0.67
CA GLU A 437 -16.79 -9.50 0.88
C GLU A 437 -16.73 -10.76 0.00
N GLU A 438 -16.30 -10.65 -1.26
CA GLU A 438 -16.13 -11.84 -2.12
C GLU A 438 -15.07 -12.79 -1.54
N ARG A 439 -13.94 -12.26 -1.04
CA ARG A 439 -12.90 -13.07 -0.41
C ARG A 439 -13.38 -13.72 0.89
N SER A 440 -14.23 -13.07 1.70
CA SER A 440 -14.76 -13.74 2.90
C SER A 440 -15.65 -14.93 2.55
N TRP A 441 -16.46 -14.86 1.49
CA TRP A 441 -17.18 -16.02 0.94
C TRP A 441 -16.23 -17.13 0.48
N GLN A 442 -15.17 -16.81 -0.25
CA GLN A 442 -14.15 -17.78 -0.67
C GLN A 442 -13.43 -18.44 0.53
N GLN A 443 -13.14 -17.69 1.59
CA GLN A 443 -12.49 -18.23 2.80
C GLN A 443 -13.44 -19.06 3.69
N LEU A 444 -14.74 -18.77 3.72
CA LEU A 444 -15.76 -19.62 4.35
C LEU A 444 -15.84 -21.00 3.66
N ASP A 445 -15.87 -21.00 2.33
CA ASP A 445 -15.88 -22.21 1.49
C ASP A 445 -14.62 -23.07 1.70
N ALA A 446 -13.44 -22.43 1.78
CA ALA A 446 -12.18 -23.08 2.12
C ALA A 446 -12.07 -23.53 3.59
N GLY A 447 -13.03 -23.19 4.46
CA GLY A 447 -12.98 -23.45 5.89
C GLY A 447 -11.82 -22.73 6.61
N LYS A 448 -11.31 -21.64 6.03
CA LYS A 448 -10.26 -20.74 6.55
C LYS A 448 -10.85 -19.54 7.31
N VAL A 449 -12.15 -19.29 7.16
CA VAL A 449 -13.00 -18.40 7.98
C VAL A 449 -14.19 -19.23 8.47
N ASP A 450 -14.74 -18.91 9.64
CA ASP A 450 -15.87 -19.62 10.25
C ASP A 450 -17.18 -18.84 10.14
N ALA A 451 -17.14 -17.51 10.22
CA ALA A 451 -18.32 -16.63 10.10
C ALA A 451 -18.05 -15.29 9.38
N ILE A 452 -19.05 -14.84 8.60
CA ILE A 452 -19.35 -13.45 8.25
C ILE A 452 -20.56 -13.04 9.11
N LEU A 453 -20.49 -11.90 9.78
CA LEU A 453 -21.54 -11.43 10.71
C LEU A 453 -22.56 -10.48 10.08
N GLU A 454 -22.24 -9.96 8.91
CA GLU A 454 -23.08 -9.05 8.14
C GLU A 454 -22.73 -9.23 6.67
N ASN A 455 -23.58 -9.97 5.96
CA ASN A 455 -23.50 -10.17 4.52
C ASN A 455 -24.56 -9.30 3.83
N TRP A 456 -24.13 -8.48 2.88
CA TRP A 456 -25.00 -7.75 1.95
C TRP A 456 -25.47 -8.69 0.83
N ALA A 457 -26.41 -8.28 -0.03
CA ALA A 457 -27.12 -9.24 -0.86
C ALA A 457 -26.31 -9.75 -2.07
N HIS A 458 -25.67 -10.90 -1.87
CA HIS A 458 -25.00 -11.69 -2.90
C HIS A 458 -25.82 -12.96 -3.24
N PRO A 459 -26.87 -12.87 -4.07
CA PRO A 459 -27.71 -14.02 -4.42
C PRO A 459 -26.95 -15.08 -5.23
N ASP A 460 -25.98 -14.64 -6.05
CA ASP A 460 -25.07 -15.47 -6.82
C ASP A 460 -24.10 -16.26 -5.92
N LEU A 461 -23.51 -15.62 -4.89
CA LEU A 461 -22.62 -16.29 -3.94
C LEU A 461 -23.41 -17.25 -3.04
N LYS A 462 -24.66 -16.92 -2.69
CA LYS A 462 -25.58 -17.83 -1.99
C LYS A 462 -25.90 -19.06 -2.84
N GLU A 463 -26.27 -18.88 -4.11
CA GLU A 463 -26.51 -19.97 -5.05
C GLU A 463 -25.25 -20.85 -5.21
N LYS A 464 -24.09 -20.25 -5.48
CA LYS A 464 -22.79 -20.92 -5.64
C LYS A 464 -22.35 -21.72 -4.39
N TYR A 465 -22.35 -21.11 -3.20
CA TYR A 465 -21.73 -21.71 -2.01
C TYR A 465 -22.71 -22.43 -1.06
N ILE A 466 -23.97 -21.99 -0.97
CA ILE A 466 -25.00 -22.64 -0.14
C ILE A 466 -25.75 -23.71 -0.94
N HIS A 467 -26.24 -23.38 -2.15
CA HIS A 467 -27.13 -24.28 -2.90
C HIS A 467 -26.37 -25.28 -3.78
N GLN A 468 -25.35 -24.86 -4.52
CA GLN A 468 -24.57 -25.74 -5.40
C GLN A 468 -23.46 -26.49 -4.64
N ARG A 469 -22.45 -25.78 -4.14
CA ARG A 469 -21.29 -26.40 -3.46
C ARG A 469 -21.62 -26.92 -2.06
N LYS A 470 -22.64 -26.35 -1.41
CA LYS A 470 -23.15 -26.77 -0.08
C LYS A 470 -22.03 -26.83 0.98
N THR A 471 -21.05 -25.94 0.90
CA THR A 471 -19.91 -25.79 1.84
C THR A 471 -20.18 -24.72 2.91
N VAL A 472 -21.11 -23.82 2.63
CA VAL A 472 -21.50 -22.67 3.45
C VAL A 472 -23.00 -22.78 3.80
N VAL A 473 -23.44 -22.18 4.92
CA VAL A 473 -24.85 -22.08 5.31
C VAL A 473 -25.17 -20.72 5.92
N SER A 474 -26.42 -20.25 5.80
CA SER A 474 -26.88 -19.07 6.56
C SER A 474 -27.11 -19.45 8.03
N ALA A 475 -26.71 -18.55 8.94
CA ALA A 475 -26.96 -18.61 10.37
C ALA A 475 -28.12 -17.68 10.80
N GLY A 476 -28.92 -17.19 9.84
CA GLY A 476 -30.05 -16.29 10.06
C GLY A 476 -29.67 -14.81 10.06
N LEU A 477 -30.67 -13.94 10.23
CA LEU A 477 -30.51 -12.48 10.14
C LEU A 477 -29.59 -11.91 11.24
N THR A 478 -28.88 -10.84 10.92
CA THR A 478 -28.09 -10.01 11.86
C THR A 478 -28.99 -9.06 12.68
N GLY A 479 -30.24 -8.89 12.25
CA GLY A 479 -31.22 -7.95 12.82
C GLY A 479 -31.15 -6.55 12.20
N THR A 480 -29.97 -6.18 11.70
CA THR A 480 -29.72 -4.96 10.94
C THR A 480 -30.36 -5.02 9.55
N LYS A 481 -30.76 -3.84 9.05
CA LYS A 481 -31.50 -3.67 7.80
C LYS A 481 -30.75 -2.69 6.92
N GLY A 482 -30.26 -3.19 5.79
CA GLY A 482 -29.52 -2.42 4.81
C GLY A 482 -30.45 -1.57 3.94
N VAL A 483 -30.13 -0.30 3.77
CA VAL A 483 -30.73 0.59 2.77
C VAL A 483 -29.58 1.28 2.03
N ILE A 484 -29.56 1.19 0.71
CA ILE A 484 -28.57 1.87 -0.14
C ILE A 484 -29.28 3.01 -0.90
N GLY A 485 -28.56 4.07 -1.25
CA GLY A 485 -29.07 5.08 -2.17
C GLY A 485 -28.10 6.23 -2.37
N TRP A 486 -28.56 7.27 -3.07
CA TRP A 486 -27.80 8.51 -3.21
C TRP A 486 -28.31 9.54 -2.21
N TYR A 487 -27.42 10.36 -1.68
CA TYR A 487 -27.70 11.33 -0.64
C TYR A 487 -27.05 12.68 -0.96
N VAL A 488 -27.70 13.76 -0.52
CA VAL A 488 -27.16 15.13 -0.50
C VAL A 488 -27.22 15.67 0.94
N PRO A 489 -26.31 16.56 1.35
CA PRO A 489 -26.40 17.26 2.64
C PRO A 489 -27.73 18.03 2.78
N ALA A 490 -28.33 18.07 3.98
CA ALA A 490 -29.66 18.66 4.17
C ALA A 490 -29.76 20.14 3.77
N TRP A 491 -28.68 20.93 3.89
CA TRP A 491 -28.67 22.31 3.39
C TRP A 491 -28.85 22.39 1.87
N MET A 492 -28.44 21.36 1.10
CA MET A 492 -28.71 21.29 -0.33
C MET A 492 -30.19 21.06 -0.60
N ALA A 493 -30.84 20.15 0.13
CA ALA A 493 -32.28 19.92 -0.01
C ALA A 493 -33.09 21.16 0.39
N ALA A 494 -32.69 21.87 1.44
CA ALA A 494 -33.31 23.14 1.84
C ALA A 494 -33.12 24.26 0.79
N LYS A 495 -31.95 24.32 0.14
CA LYS A 495 -31.63 25.33 -0.90
C LYS A 495 -32.20 25.00 -2.27
N TYR A 496 -32.38 23.72 -2.58
CA TYR A 496 -32.86 23.20 -3.86
C TYR A 496 -33.98 22.17 -3.63
N PRO A 497 -35.21 22.58 -3.23
CA PRO A 497 -36.24 21.65 -2.73
C PRO A 497 -36.67 20.53 -3.69
N ASP A 498 -36.44 20.69 -4.99
CA ASP A 498 -36.76 19.70 -6.03
C ASP A 498 -35.59 18.78 -6.40
N ILE A 499 -34.42 18.91 -5.75
CA ILE A 499 -33.21 18.11 -6.03
C ILE A 499 -33.36 16.64 -5.65
N THR A 500 -34.24 16.33 -4.68
CA THR A 500 -34.48 14.99 -4.15
C THR A 500 -35.30 14.12 -5.11
N ASN A 501 -35.79 14.65 -6.23
CA ASN A 501 -36.45 13.89 -7.28
C ASN A 501 -35.44 13.57 -8.39
N TRP A 502 -35.17 12.29 -8.65
CA TRP A 502 -34.17 11.85 -9.64
C TRP A 502 -34.33 12.51 -11.02
N ARG A 503 -35.58 12.79 -11.44
CA ARG A 503 -35.89 13.42 -12.74
C ARG A 503 -35.29 14.82 -12.90
N ASN A 504 -35.02 15.49 -11.78
CA ASN A 504 -34.45 16.83 -11.76
C ASN A 504 -32.93 16.85 -11.66
N LEU A 505 -32.25 15.71 -11.44
CA LEU A 505 -30.79 15.71 -11.20
C LEU A 505 -29.99 16.33 -12.35
N ASN A 506 -30.41 16.19 -13.61
CA ASN A 506 -29.73 16.77 -14.78
C ASN A 506 -29.75 18.32 -14.78
N LYS A 507 -30.73 18.95 -14.11
CA LYS A 507 -30.77 20.40 -13.84
C LYS A 507 -29.59 20.84 -12.94
N TYR A 508 -29.13 19.93 -12.10
CA TYR A 508 -28.15 20.16 -11.04
C TYR A 508 -26.77 19.54 -11.30
N ALA A 509 -26.61 18.70 -12.34
CA ALA A 509 -25.33 18.13 -12.75
C ALA A 509 -24.18 19.16 -12.82
N PRO A 510 -24.37 20.41 -13.30
CA PRO A 510 -23.32 21.43 -13.28
C PRO A 510 -22.78 21.81 -11.88
N LEU A 511 -23.58 21.67 -10.82
CA LEU A 511 -23.16 21.95 -9.44
C LEU A 511 -22.18 20.90 -8.89
N PHE A 512 -22.30 19.65 -9.37
CA PHE A 512 -21.52 18.51 -8.91
C PHE A 512 -20.30 18.22 -9.79
N ARG A 513 -19.89 19.14 -10.68
CA ARG A 513 -18.74 18.94 -11.57
C ARG A 513 -17.43 18.89 -10.79
N SER A 514 -16.56 17.95 -11.14
CA SER A 514 -15.20 17.85 -10.61
C SER A 514 -14.18 17.50 -11.70
N ARG A 515 -12.89 17.60 -11.35
CA ARG A 515 -11.77 17.19 -12.23
C ARG A 515 -11.84 15.72 -12.66
N LYS A 516 -12.53 14.85 -11.89
CA LYS A 516 -12.74 13.42 -12.22
C LYS A 516 -14.02 13.20 -13.06
N SER A 517 -15.07 14.02 -12.92
CA SER A 517 -16.32 13.91 -13.71
C SER A 517 -16.27 14.67 -15.05
N GLY A 518 -15.49 15.74 -15.15
CA GLY A 518 -15.35 16.57 -16.34
C GLY A 518 -16.57 17.47 -16.56
N ASN A 519 -17.18 17.38 -17.74
CA ASN A 519 -18.38 18.16 -18.07
C ASN A 519 -19.67 17.62 -17.42
N GLN A 520 -19.65 16.39 -16.90
CA GLN A 520 -20.80 15.74 -16.26
C GLN A 520 -20.82 16.02 -14.75
N GLY A 521 -21.98 15.85 -14.12
CA GLY A 521 -22.07 15.82 -12.66
C GLY A 521 -21.30 14.62 -12.07
N GLN A 522 -20.82 14.77 -10.84
CA GLN A 522 -20.24 13.67 -10.09
C GLN A 522 -21.32 12.98 -9.24
N LEU A 523 -21.35 11.64 -9.29
CA LEU A 523 -21.81 10.82 -8.17
C LEU A 523 -20.55 10.33 -7.45
N LEU A 524 -20.39 10.69 -6.17
CA LEU A 524 -19.25 10.22 -5.37
C LEU A 524 -19.55 8.84 -4.78
N GLU A 525 -18.74 7.87 -5.18
CA GLU A 525 -18.79 6.48 -4.72
C GLU A 525 -17.79 6.21 -3.60
N GLY A 526 -17.95 5.11 -2.87
CA GLY A 526 -17.06 4.68 -1.78
C GLY A 526 -15.84 3.89 -2.25
N ASP A 527 -15.69 2.69 -1.67
CA ASP A 527 -14.76 1.66 -2.15
C ASP A 527 -15.33 0.99 -3.42
N PRO A 528 -14.52 0.74 -4.47
CA PRO A 528 -15.00 0.08 -5.69
C PRO A 528 -15.49 -1.37 -5.53
N SER A 529 -15.24 -2.02 -4.38
CA SER A 529 -15.71 -3.37 -4.06
C SER A 529 -17.08 -3.41 -3.36
N PHE A 530 -17.69 -2.26 -3.07
CA PHE A 530 -19.06 -2.20 -2.54
C PHE A 530 -20.11 -2.49 -3.63
N ILE A 531 -21.22 -3.11 -3.24
CA ILE A 531 -22.32 -3.46 -4.15
C ILE A 531 -23.01 -2.18 -4.68
N SER A 532 -23.00 -2.02 -6.01
CA SER A 532 -23.43 -0.80 -6.71
C SER A 532 -24.13 -1.14 -8.03
N ASN A 533 -25.33 -0.60 -8.21
CA ASN A 533 -26.10 -0.59 -9.46
C ASN A 533 -25.95 0.74 -10.22
N ASP A 534 -25.14 1.68 -9.72
CA ASP A 534 -25.24 3.10 -10.09
C ASP A 534 -24.82 3.38 -11.53
N ARG A 535 -23.95 2.54 -12.10
CA ARG A 535 -23.59 2.58 -13.52
C ARG A 535 -24.78 2.29 -14.43
N ALA A 536 -25.62 1.33 -14.03
CA ALA A 536 -26.85 1.01 -14.75
C ALA A 536 -27.90 2.10 -14.52
N LEU A 537 -28.09 2.56 -13.28
CA LEU A 537 -29.00 3.67 -12.96
C LEU A 537 -28.69 4.94 -13.76
N ILE A 538 -27.45 5.43 -13.75
CA ILE A 538 -27.05 6.62 -14.50
C ILE A 538 -27.34 6.47 -16.00
N LYS A 539 -26.96 5.32 -16.59
CA LYS A 539 -27.17 5.00 -18.00
C LYS A 539 -28.66 4.92 -18.35
N ASN A 540 -29.41 4.11 -17.61
CA ASN A 540 -30.78 3.72 -17.96
C ASN A 540 -31.80 4.83 -17.58
N LEU A 541 -31.54 5.61 -16.54
CA LEU A 541 -32.27 6.84 -16.21
C LEU A 541 -31.83 8.08 -17.01
N LYS A 542 -30.81 7.93 -17.88
CA LYS A 542 -30.29 8.96 -18.80
C LYS A 542 -29.81 10.23 -18.07
N LEU A 543 -29.01 10.01 -17.02
CA LEU A 543 -28.49 11.06 -16.16
C LEU A 543 -27.13 11.57 -16.67
N ASP A 544 -26.93 12.90 -16.69
CA ASP A 544 -25.65 13.52 -17.06
C ASP A 544 -24.66 13.51 -15.89
N TYR A 545 -24.38 12.30 -15.41
CA TYR A 545 -23.52 12.05 -14.25
C TYR A 545 -22.47 10.99 -14.59
N LYS A 546 -21.38 11.00 -13.82
CA LYS A 546 -20.32 10.01 -13.87
C LYS A 546 -19.98 9.57 -12.45
N MET A 547 -19.96 8.25 -12.23
CA MET A 547 -19.45 7.65 -10.99
C MET A 547 -17.98 8.00 -10.81
N VAL A 548 -17.61 8.35 -9.58
CA VAL A 548 -16.24 8.70 -9.19
C VAL A 548 -15.99 8.19 -7.78
N TYR A 549 -15.06 7.26 -7.62
CA TYR A 549 -14.72 6.71 -6.31
C TYR A 549 -13.88 7.67 -5.44
N SER A 550 -14.21 7.69 -4.14
CA SER A 550 -13.39 8.23 -3.06
C SER A 550 -12.22 7.29 -2.73
N GLY A 551 -12.40 5.99 -2.95
CA GLY A 551 -11.44 4.92 -2.66
C GLY A 551 -11.62 4.26 -1.29
N SER A 552 -12.57 4.68 -0.45
CA SER A 552 -12.93 4.02 0.83
C SER A 552 -14.18 4.63 1.49
N GLU A 553 -14.79 3.90 2.44
CA GLU A 553 -15.81 4.46 3.36
C GLU A 553 -15.30 5.73 4.04
N ALA A 554 -14.10 5.69 4.63
CA ALA A 554 -13.53 6.82 5.38
C ALA A 554 -13.33 8.08 4.50
N ALA A 555 -12.90 7.92 3.25
CA ALA A 555 -12.76 9.04 2.31
C ALA A 555 -14.11 9.60 1.83
N LEU A 556 -15.16 8.75 1.76
CA LEU A 556 -16.53 9.15 1.45
C LEU A 556 -17.19 9.92 2.61
N VAL A 557 -17.02 9.41 3.84
CA VAL A 557 -17.41 10.08 5.09
C VAL A 557 -16.80 11.47 5.19
N GLU A 558 -15.49 11.60 4.97
CA GLU A 558 -14.80 12.88 5.08
C GLU A 558 -15.23 13.86 3.97
N ALA A 559 -15.59 13.36 2.78
CA ALA A 559 -16.18 14.19 1.73
C ALA A 559 -17.56 14.74 2.14
N PHE A 560 -18.43 13.93 2.75
CA PHE A 560 -19.72 14.39 3.28
C PHE A 560 -19.55 15.40 4.43
N ARG A 561 -18.63 15.14 5.38
CA ARG A 561 -18.27 16.10 6.44
C ARG A 561 -17.80 17.44 5.87
N LYS A 562 -16.92 17.40 4.86
CA LYS A 562 -16.41 18.59 4.19
C LYS A 562 -17.52 19.34 3.45
N ALA A 563 -18.41 18.64 2.76
CA ALA A 563 -19.58 19.21 2.08
C ALA A 563 -20.57 19.89 3.05
N GLU A 564 -20.79 19.31 4.23
CA GLU A 564 -21.61 19.93 5.28
C GLU A 564 -20.91 21.14 5.92
N LYS A 565 -19.60 21.03 6.21
CA LYS A 565 -18.82 22.10 6.86
C LYS A 565 -18.60 23.32 5.96
N GLU A 566 -18.24 23.11 4.70
CA GLU A 566 -17.91 24.17 3.74
C GLU A 566 -19.11 24.61 2.88
N LYS A 567 -20.27 23.95 3.03
CA LYS A 567 -21.46 24.13 2.19
C LYS A 567 -21.15 23.99 0.69
N THR A 568 -20.31 23.01 0.35
CA THR A 568 -19.90 22.70 -1.03
C THR A 568 -20.78 21.57 -1.60
N PRO A 569 -21.30 21.68 -2.85
CA PRO A 569 -22.22 20.68 -3.40
C PRO A 569 -21.64 19.27 -3.46
N LEU A 570 -22.37 18.30 -2.91
CA LEU A 570 -22.03 16.87 -3.00
C LEU A 570 -23.29 16.01 -3.21
N LEU A 571 -23.22 15.15 -4.21
CA LEU A 571 -24.12 14.00 -4.39
C LEU A 571 -23.24 12.75 -4.25
N GLY A 572 -23.55 11.91 -3.28
CA GLY A 572 -22.79 10.68 -3.03
C GLY A 572 -23.70 9.47 -2.85
N TRP A 573 -23.21 8.30 -3.27
CA TRP A 573 -23.74 7.02 -2.84
C TRP A 573 -23.50 6.84 -1.33
N PHE A 574 -24.42 6.21 -0.62
CA PHE A 574 -24.26 5.88 0.80
C PHE A 574 -25.24 4.78 1.23
N TYR A 575 -25.09 4.29 2.47
CA TYR A 575 -25.96 3.25 3.02
C TYR A 575 -26.22 3.40 4.52
N GLU A 576 -27.37 2.87 4.95
CA GLU A 576 -27.74 2.62 6.34
C GLU A 576 -27.69 1.10 6.60
N PRO A 577 -27.28 0.59 7.78
CA PRO A 577 -26.81 1.33 8.95
C PRO A 577 -25.45 1.98 8.73
N MET A 578 -25.36 3.27 9.06
CA MET A 578 -24.10 3.97 9.23
C MET A 578 -24.22 4.99 10.36
N TRP A 579 -23.18 5.08 11.19
CA TRP A 579 -23.07 6.01 12.32
C TRP A 579 -23.08 7.49 11.88
N LEU A 580 -22.68 7.79 10.64
CA LEU A 580 -22.61 9.14 10.08
C LEU A 580 -23.97 9.88 10.09
N PHE A 581 -25.09 9.15 9.97
CA PHE A 581 -26.44 9.74 10.04
C PHE A 581 -26.82 10.27 11.44
N ALA A 582 -26.00 10.01 12.47
CA ALA A 582 -26.12 10.64 13.78
C ALA A 582 -25.25 11.91 13.93
N GLU A 583 -24.40 12.22 12.94
CA GLU A 583 -23.56 13.42 12.89
C GLU A 583 -24.03 14.40 11.80
N LEU A 584 -24.46 13.89 10.64
CA LEU A 584 -24.85 14.67 9.46
C LEU A 584 -26.29 14.37 9.04
N ASP A 585 -27.11 15.41 8.93
CA ASP A 585 -28.41 15.33 8.26
C ASP A 585 -28.20 15.15 6.75
N LEU A 586 -28.33 13.91 6.27
CA LEU A 586 -28.23 13.55 4.85
C LEU A 586 -29.62 13.19 4.30
N VAL A 587 -30.00 13.79 3.18
CA VAL A 587 -31.32 13.60 2.54
C VAL A 587 -31.18 12.68 1.33
N LYS A 588 -31.88 11.54 1.36
CA LYS A 588 -31.89 10.55 0.27
C LYS A 588 -32.56 11.12 -0.98
N ILE A 589 -31.99 10.82 -2.14
CA ILE A 589 -32.63 11.01 -3.44
C ILE A 589 -33.68 9.91 -3.64
N ASN A 590 -34.89 10.34 -3.99
CA ASN A 590 -35.96 9.48 -4.46
C ASN A 590 -35.65 9.08 -5.91
N LEU A 591 -35.04 7.90 -6.07
CA LEU A 591 -34.94 7.16 -7.34
C LEU A 591 -36.31 6.49 -7.66
N PRO A 592 -36.52 5.89 -8.85
CA PRO A 592 -37.74 5.13 -9.13
C PRO A 592 -37.87 3.98 -8.13
N ALA A 593 -39.00 3.83 -7.44
CA ALA A 593 -39.12 2.84 -6.36
C ALA A 593 -38.80 1.40 -6.81
N HIS A 594 -38.12 0.64 -5.94
CA HIS A 594 -37.84 -0.79 -6.16
C HIS A 594 -39.13 -1.59 -6.35
N THR A 595 -39.12 -2.52 -7.30
CA THR A 595 -40.18 -3.50 -7.54
C THR A 595 -39.55 -4.87 -7.79
N ALA A 596 -40.26 -5.96 -7.43
CA ALA A 596 -39.72 -7.31 -7.59
C ALA A 596 -39.36 -7.60 -9.06
N GLY A 597 -38.06 -7.85 -9.32
CA GLY A 597 -37.53 -8.15 -10.65
C GLY A 597 -36.87 -6.98 -11.38
N CYS A 598 -36.94 -5.74 -10.88
CA CYS A 598 -36.32 -4.58 -11.54
C CYS A 598 -34.78 -4.54 -11.45
N ASP A 599 -34.20 -5.46 -10.69
CA ASP A 599 -32.78 -5.62 -10.38
C ASP A 599 -32.21 -7.01 -10.74
N TYR A 600 -32.96 -7.83 -11.50
CA TYR A 600 -32.53 -9.19 -11.87
C TYR A 600 -31.44 -9.23 -12.96
N ASP A 601 -31.40 -8.24 -13.86
CA ASP A 601 -30.26 -8.03 -14.77
C ASP A 601 -29.49 -6.76 -14.36
N PRO A 602 -28.24 -6.88 -13.88
CA PRO A 602 -27.38 -5.74 -13.52
C PRO A 602 -27.15 -4.70 -14.64
N ALA A 603 -27.40 -5.04 -15.91
CA ALA A 603 -27.30 -4.10 -17.04
C ALA A 603 -28.59 -3.31 -17.32
N GLU A 604 -29.75 -3.82 -16.88
CA GLU A 604 -31.07 -3.21 -17.11
C GLU A 604 -31.59 -2.40 -15.92
N VAL A 605 -30.96 -2.50 -14.73
CA VAL A 605 -31.42 -1.82 -13.50
C VAL A 605 -31.76 -0.35 -13.73
N ALA A 606 -32.99 0.01 -13.37
CA ALA A 606 -33.55 1.36 -13.50
C ALA A 606 -34.41 1.74 -12.28
N CYS A 607 -34.14 1.13 -11.12
CA CYS A 607 -34.87 1.30 -9.88
C CYS A 607 -33.93 1.47 -8.67
N ASP A 608 -34.43 2.14 -7.63
CA ASP A 608 -33.80 2.29 -6.32
C ASP A 608 -33.47 0.94 -5.70
N TYR A 609 -32.56 0.93 -4.74
CA TYR A 609 -32.11 -0.29 -4.10
C TYR A 609 -33.23 -0.96 -3.27
N PRO A 610 -33.30 -2.30 -3.25
CA PRO A 610 -34.17 -3.01 -2.31
C PRO A 610 -33.74 -2.75 -0.86
N ARG A 611 -34.68 -2.95 0.07
CA ARG A 611 -34.35 -2.98 1.51
C ARG A 611 -33.78 -4.34 1.86
N TYR A 612 -32.49 -4.38 2.17
CA TYR A 612 -31.77 -5.60 2.51
C TYR A 612 -32.06 -6.04 3.94
N GLN A 613 -32.30 -7.33 4.14
CA GLN A 613 -32.22 -7.96 5.45
C GLN A 613 -30.84 -8.60 5.55
N LEU A 614 -29.96 -8.00 6.34
CA LEU A 614 -28.56 -8.45 6.43
C LEU A 614 -28.52 -9.75 7.24
N ASP A 615 -27.75 -10.73 6.76
CA ASP A 615 -27.68 -12.05 7.38
C ASP A 615 -26.25 -12.51 7.67
N LYS A 616 -26.15 -13.49 8.56
CA LYS A 616 -24.91 -14.07 9.05
C LYS A 616 -24.65 -15.33 8.24
N ILE A 617 -23.45 -15.50 7.72
CA ILE A 617 -23.09 -16.61 6.84
C ILE A 617 -21.93 -17.37 7.49
N VAL A 618 -22.02 -18.69 7.60
CA VAL A 618 -21.02 -19.50 8.33
C VAL A 618 -20.56 -20.72 7.54
N SER A 619 -19.34 -21.18 7.81
CA SER A 619 -18.84 -22.42 7.23
C SER A 619 -19.67 -23.60 7.75
N LYS A 620 -20.01 -24.55 6.87
CA LYS A 620 -20.77 -25.75 7.27
C LYS A 620 -19.99 -26.63 8.26
N LYS A 621 -18.66 -26.49 8.30
CA LYS A 621 -17.77 -27.04 9.31
C LYS A 621 -18.05 -26.42 10.68
N PHE A 622 -18.06 -25.09 10.79
CA PHE A 622 -18.36 -24.37 12.03
C PHE A 622 -19.79 -24.65 12.52
N ALA A 623 -20.78 -24.59 11.62
CA ALA A 623 -22.18 -24.90 11.93
C ALA A 623 -22.44 -26.34 12.41
N ARG A 624 -21.51 -27.27 12.18
CA ARG A 624 -21.55 -28.66 12.64
C ARG A 624 -20.58 -28.98 13.79
N SER A 625 -19.83 -27.99 14.27
CA SER A 625 -18.78 -28.18 15.29
C SER A 625 -19.31 -28.53 16.68
N GLY A 626 -20.57 -28.21 16.97
CA GLY A 626 -21.11 -28.25 18.34
C GLY A 626 -20.57 -27.13 19.25
N SER A 627 -19.78 -26.18 18.73
CA SER A 627 -19.20 -25.09 19.51
C SER A 627 -20.27 -24.14 20.06
N PRO A 628 -20.19 -23.70 21.33
CA PRO A 628 -21.10 -22.69 21.88
C PRO A 628 -20.98 -21.35 21.12
N ALA A 629 -19.83 -21.08 20.49
CA ALA A 629 -19.66 -19.92 19.61
C ALA A 629 -20.64 -19.91 18.43
N TYR A 630 -20.95 -21.07 17.84
CA TYR A 630 -21.93 -21.11 16.74
C TYR A 630 -23.35 -20.80 17.24
N THR A 631 -23.70 -21.24 18.45
CA THR A 631 -24.96 -20.84 19.11
C THR A 631 -25.03 -19.33 19.31
N LEU A 632 -23.94 -18.71 19.78
CA LEU A 632 -23.82 -17.26 19.90
C LEU A 632 -23.97 -16.55 18.53
N ILE A 633 -23.23 -16.96 17.48
CA ILE A 633 -23.38 -16.37 16.15
C ILE A 633 -24.81 -16.50 15.63
N LYS A 634 -25.42 -17.69 15.78
CA LYS A 634 -26.78 -17.94 15.28
C LYS A 634 -27.83 -17.08 15.98
N LYS A 635 -27.74 -16.94 17.31
CA LYS A 635 -28.68 -16.14 18.12
C LYS A 635 -28.40 -14.64 18.07
N PHE A 636 -27.16 -14.19 17.89
CA PHE A 636 -26.76 -12.78 17.86
C PHE A 636 -27.63 -11.98 16.89
N THR A 637 -28.35 -10.98 17.40
CA THR A 637 -29.21 -10.10 16.61
C THR A 637 -29.34 -8.76 17.31
N TRP A 638 -29.14 -7.67 16.58
CA TRP A 638 -29.25 -6.31 17.11
C TRP A 638 -29.74 -5.30 16.06
N SER A 639 -30.09 -4.09 16.49
CA SER A 639 -30.66 -3.07 15.61
C SER A 639 -29.60 -2.21 14.92
N ASN A 640 -30.01 -1.50 13.85
CA ASN A 640 -29.18 -0.45 13.22
C ASN A 640 -28.66 0.57 14.24
N ASN A 641 -29.45 0.89 15.28
CA ASN A 641 -29.05 1.84 16.33
C ASN A 641 -27.97 1.26 17.24
N ASP A 642 -28.04 -0.03 17.58
CA ASP A 642 -27.04 -0.70 18.41
C ASP A 642 -25.69 -0.74 17.69
N GLN A 643 -25.70 -1.14 16.41
CA GLN A 643 -24.51 -1.19 15.57
C GLN A 643 -23.92 0.21 15.33
N ASN A 644 -24.75 1.20 15.00
CA ASN A 644 -24.32 2.59 14.80
C ASN A 644 -23.69 3.19 16.07
N LEU A 645 -24.18 2.81 17.26
CA LEU A 645 -23.65 3.28 18.53
C LEU A 645 -22.26 2.69 18.82
N VAL A 646 -22.05 1.39 18.58
CA VAL A 646 -20.70 0.79 18.71
C VAL A 646 -19.74 1.35 17.65
N ALA A 647 -20.22 1.54 16.42
CA ALA A 647 -19.44 2.15 15.34
C ALA A 647 -19.04 3.62 15.66
N SER A 648 -19.93 4.41 16.29
CA SER A 648 -19.59 5.77 16.71
C SER A 648 -18.60 5.79 17.88
N TYR A 649 -18.65 4.83 18.81
CA TYR A 649 -17.61 4.71 19.84
C TYR A 649 -16.21 4.45 19.24
N ILE A 650 -16.13 3.64 18.18
CA ILE A 650 -14.87 3.39 17.46
C ILE A 650 -14.39 4.63 16.69
N VAL A 651 -15.27 5.29 15.92
CA VAL A 651 -14.87 6.33 14.96
C VAL A 651 -14.95 7.76 15.49
N VAL A 652 -15.89 8.05 16.38
CA VAL A 652 -16.08 9.39 16.98
C VAL A 652 -15.34 9.46 18.32
N ASP A 653 -15.67 8.59 19.29
CA ASP A 653 -15.03 8.60 20.62
C ASP A 653 -13.57 8.08 20.61
N LYS A 654 -13.10 7.51 19.49
CA LYS A 654 -11.77 6.90 19.29
C LYS A 654 -11.44 5.76 20.26
N MET A 655 -12.46 5.06 20.75
CA MET A 655 -12.29 3.88 21.60
C MET A 655 -11.70 2.71 20.81
N THR A 656 -11.00 1.79 21.46
CA THR A 656 -10.67 0.53 20.78
C THR A 656 -11.97 -0.25 20.52
N PRO A 657 -12.03 -1.13 19.51
CA PRO A 657 -13.23 -1.93 19.26
C PRO A 657 -13.63 -2.79 20.46
N ALA A 658 -12.66 -3.26 21.25
CA ALA A 658 -12.93 -4.02 22.48
C ALA A 658 -13.60 -3.16 23.57
N ASP A 659 -13.15 -1.92 23.77
CA ASP A 659 -13.74 -0.98 24.75
C ASP A 659 -15.14 -0.52 24.30
N ALA A 660 -15.30 -0.27 23.00
CA ALA A 660 -16.58 0.08 22.39
C ALA A 660 -17.63 -1.03 22.59
N ALA A 661 -17.22 -2.29 22.37
CA ALA A 661 -18.04 -3.46 22.66
C ALA A 661 -18.35 -3.60 24.17
N ALA A 662 -17.35 -3.41 25.04
CA ALA A 662 -17.53 -3.49 26.50
C ALA A 662 -18.60 -2.51 27.00
N LYS A 663 -18.46 -1.24 26.64
CA LYS A 663 -19.36 -0.12 26.99
C LYS A 663 -20.82 -0.35 26.54
N TRP A 664 -21.02 -0.97 25.37
CA TRP A 664 -22.35 -1.37 24.91
C TRP A 664 -22.89 -2.56 25.71
N VAL A 665 -22.08 -3.60 25.94
CA VAL A 665 -22.50 -4.82 26.68
C VAL A 665 -22.84 -4.51 28.14
N GLU A 666 -22.14 -3.60 28.80
CA GLU A 666 -22.44 -3.15 30.17
C GLU A 666 -23.85 -2.56 30.28
N THR A 667 -24.30 -1.82 29.26
CA THR A 667 -25.63 -1.20 29.21
C THR A 667 -26.71 -2.07 28.57
N ASN A 668 -26.34 -3.19 27.92
CA ASN A 668 -27.24 -4.07 27.17
C ASN A 668 -27.13 -5.55 27.59
N SER A 669 -26.69 -5.84 28.81
CA SER A 669 -26.35 -7.21 29.23
C SER A 669 -27.49 -8.23 29.09
N ASP A 670 -28.77 -7.80 29.16
CA ASP A 670 -29.91 -8.68 28.96
C ASP A 670 -30.08 -9.14 27.50
N LYS A 671 -29.84 -8.26 26.51
CA LYS A 671 -29.77 -8.65 25.08
C LYS A 671 -28.70 -9.73 24.87
N VAL A 672 -27.57 -9.61 25.56
CA VAL A 672 -26.45 -10.57 25.45
C VAL A 672 -26.83 -11.94 26.03
N LYS A 673 -27.53 -11.99 27.17
CA LYS A 673 -28.02 -13.25 27.77
C LYS A 673 -28.91 -14.03 26.80
N GLU A 674 -29.76 -13.35 26.03
CA GLU A 674 -30.59 -14.00 25.00
C GLU A 674 -29.75 -14.69 23.92
N TRP A 675 -28.54 -14.20 23.62
CA TRP A 675 -27.65 -14.77 22.60
C TRP A 675 -26.81 -15.95 23.09
N LEU A 676 -26.60 -16.10 24.41
CA LEU A 676 -25.80 -17.18 24.98
C LEU A 676 -26.53 -18.54 24.89
N PRO A 677 -25.80 -19.68 24.86
CA PRO A 677 -26.39 -20.99 25.15
C PRO A 677 -26.90 -21.03 26.61
N LEU A 678 -27.87 -21.91 26.91
CA LEU A 678 -28.60 -21.95 28.19
C LEU A 678 -27.75 -22.22 29.46
N ASN A 679 -26.45 -22.52 29.29
CA ASN A 679 -25.54 -22.98 30.34
C ASN A 679 -24.23 -22.14 30.34
N ALA A 680 -24.31 -20.83 30.06
CA ALA A 680 -23.19 -19.90 29.98
C ALA A 680 -23.56 -18.50 30.52
#